data_AF-A0A829A9H4-F1
#
_entry.id   AF-A0A829A9H4-F1
#
_cell.length_a   1.000
_cell.length_b   1.000
_cell.length_c   1.000
_cell.angle_alpha   90.00
_cell.angle_beta   90.00
_cell.angle_gamma   90.00
#
_symmetry.space_group_name_H-M   'P 1'
#
loop_
_entity.id
_entity.type
_entity.pdbx_description
1 polymer ?
#
loop_
_entity_poly.entity_id
_entity_poly.type
_entity_poly.pdbx_seq_one_letter_code
_entity_poly.pdbx_strand_id
1 'polypeptide(L)'
;MKKRNYFIVFCLFSLFFVTYFHIQKGETVAANEESTIEVLNNEYGKVSIRKIDHQLTILYRLNAQTQETRFLFQLHSKDAPETNLLSSYVSQEYQEYTDEQQRKWLAGYFSQTIEEKEWTIELPSTSKEFQLNIQIEEKTGQLLLSEPVSFSFSIDNKNQETAQTNEKTSETSTSYENHEISDDSSLDKDEYRPFEQPQLFNAQLKPKGLATIEPEYTTDEQGTYPKAMWQPDNSQYVRNHQGNRQGQQQWDGLNGWDGNPTNRNNSYIEYGGEKEDADYAIRKFAKETATPGLFDLYLNVRGNTQKNITPLDLVLVVDWSGSMNDNNRIGEVKIGVDRFVDTLADSGITDKINMGYVGYSIEGYSYSNGAVQMGSFDSVKNQVKSITPSWTNGGTFTQKALRDAGNMLSVPNGHKKVIVLLTDGVPTFSYKVQRVHAQSSSNYYGTQFSNTQDQPGNTSRISRIYDAPDQNNLFRRIDSTFIATIGEAMALKERGIEIHGLGIQLQSDPAAGLSKAEVESRMRQMVSSDEKGDLYYESADHATDISEYLAKKAVQISATVSNGQINDPIAEPFIYQPGTLSVKSVGTSPTTVTPSISIEGNTIKSNQIYLGKDQEIQIHYQVRIQTENEDFHPNFWYQMNGRTTFQPNIDTNELAEFGIPSAKAPGVSLHIKKLWEEFDNNLADRPDQVTFEIQREHTTNAAAWKNGYIRITKPAEDTANTWERADVDKLSANSGESYQEILSLPQYNNQGQAFSYQTSKELPVPGYDSQQIDALTWKNTKQFTPLDLKITKNSSTGEKDLIGAVFKLTGDSIDTLLTDNGDGTYSLPGNVKLQKEMTYTLTETKAPEGHELSKKTTWEIKIASDGTVTIDGKTVTTSDDTIQLTIENPFVEIPIAVRKYTMQGTDKEINLKGAAFSLQKKEANGTYQPIDSQTTNEKGLASFDSLTPGKYRVVETAGPAGYDTSPGNYEFQIDKYGKIIYTGKNTEMTNTVWTLTHQNRLKAFDLTVHKKEDNGQTLKGAKFRLQGPEMDLELPKDGQETDTFLFENLKPGTYTLTETFTPEGYQGLKEPVTIVIHEDGSIQVDGQDHESVLSPGAKNNQISLDITNQAKVPLPETGGIGRLGIYLVGMIGCAFSIWYLFLKKERGGS
;
A
#
# COMPACT_ATOMS: atom_id res chain seq x y z
N MET A 1 -34.44 -35.90 -28.27
CA MET A 1 -35.43 -36.95 -28.65
C MET A 1 -35.25 -38.17 -27.74
N LYS A 2 -36.23 -39.11 -27.69
CA LYS A 2 -36.17 -40.53 -27.23
C LYS A 2 -35.14 -40.87 -26.12
N LYS A 3 -35.49 -41.06 -24.83
CA LYS A 3 -36.31 -42.13 -24.17
C LYS A 3 -35.88 -43.59 -24.43
N ARG A 4 -35.68 -44.33 -23.31
CA ARG A 4 -35.91 -45.77 -23.06
C ARG A 4 -34.91 -46.79 -23.65
N ASN A 5 -34.65 -47.96 -23.04
CA ASN A 5 -34.73 -48.50 -21.65
C ASN A 5 -34.07 -49.92 -21.65
N TYR A 6 -34.24 -50.69 -20.55
CA TYR A 6 -34.09 -52.18 -20.44
C TYR A 6 -32.63 -52.67 -20.19
N PHE A 7 -32.33 -53.63 -19.29
CA PHE A 7 -33.19 -54.39 -18.34
C PHE A 7 -32.40 -55.19 -17.28
N ILE A 8 -33.06 -55.56 -16.14
CA ILE A 8 -32.93 -56.85 -15.37
C ILE A 8 -31.55 -57.15 -14.70
N VAL A 9 -31.37 -57.79 -13.52
CA VAL A 9 -32.17 -58.33 -12.37
C VAL A 9 -31.12 -58.72 -11.28
N PHE A 10 -31.29 -58.96 -9.96
CA PHE A 10 -32.30 -59.15 -8.88
C PHE A 10 -31.53 -58.88 -7.55
N CYS A 11 -32.02 -58.92 -6.29
CA CYS A 11 -33.28 -58.69 -5.54
C CYS A 11 -32.83 -58.42 -4.05
N LEU A 12 -33.60 -58.28 -2.95
CA LEU A 12 -34.79 -58.96 -2.43
C LEU A 12 -35.59 -58.02 -1.50
N PHE A 13 -36.89 -58.31 -1.36
CA PHE A 13 -37.84 -57.86 -0.31
C PHE A 13 -37.91 -56.38 0.11
N SER A 14 -38.94 -55.73 -0.42
CA SER A 14 -39.68 -54.67 0.28
C SER A 14 -41.13 -55.13 0.52
N LEU A 15 -41.69 -54.86 1.71
CA LEU A 15 -43.13 -54.63 1.92
C LEU A 15 -43.39 -54.16 3.35
N PHE A 16 -43.96 -52.96 3.53
CA PHE A 16 -45.16 -52.69 4.35
C PHE A 16 -45.55 -51.20 4.27
N PHE A 17 -46.84 -50.89 4.40
CA PHE A 17 -47.36 -49.52 4.50
C PHE A 17 -48.76 -49.54 5.16
N VAL A 18 -49.31 -48.35 5.44
CA VAL A 18 -50.66 -48.11 6.02
C VAL A 18 -50.77 -48.34 7.54
N THR A 19 -50.19 -47.40 8.28
CA THR A 19 -50.80 -46.65 9.41
C THR A 19 -51.79 -47.35 10.36
N TYR A 20 -51.43 -47.39 11.65
CA TYR A 20 -52.37 -47.16 12.76
C TYR A 20 -51.99 -45.86 13.49
N PHE A 21 -52.92 -45.24 14.20
CA PHE A 21 -52.72 -43.91 14.80
C PHE A 21 -52.37 -43.98 16.31
N HIS A 22 -51.66 -42.95 16.77
CA HIS A 22 -51.62 -42.40 18.13
C HIS A 22 -50.70 -42.98 19.24
N ILE A 23 -50.09 -42.01 19.95
CA ILE A 23 -49.54 -42.03 21.32
C ILE A 23 -48.24 -42.85 21.53
N GLN A 24 -47.11 -42.12 21.57
CA GLN A 24 -46.55 -41.75 22.88
C GLN A 24 -46.59 -40.22 23.03
N LYS A 25 -46.88 -39.75 24.24
CA LYS A 25 -46.50 -38.40 24.67
C LYS A 25 -45.00 -38.44 25.00
N GLY A 26 -44.29 -37.34 24.85
CA GLY A 26 -42.94 -37.24 25.41
C GLY A 26 -42.99 -37.44 26.93
N GLU A 27 -42.19 -38.37 27.43
CA GLU A 27 -42.02 -38.56 28.87
C GLU A 27 -41.09 -37.48 29.41
N THR A 28 -41.56 -36.71 30.39
CA THR A 28 -40.71 -35.85 31.20
C THR A 28 -39.89 -36.72 32.13
N VAL A 29 -38.68 -37.09 31.70
CA VAL A 29 -37.71 -37.80 32.55
C VAL A 29 -37.32 -36.87 33.70
N ALA A 30 -37.54 -37.32 34.94
CA ALA A 30 -37.11 -36.58 36.13
C ALA A 30 -35.58 -36.66 36.24
N ALA A 31 -34.91 -35.53 36.05
CA ALA A 31 -33.45 -35.45 35.99
C ALA A 31 -32.80 -35.49 37.38
N ASN A 32 -32.68 -36.71 37.93
CA ASN A 32 -32.09 -36.98 39.23
C ASN A 32 -31.21 -38.23 39.24
N GLU A 33 -30.10 -38.19 38.49
CA GLU A 33 -29.01 -39.16 38.52
C GLU A 33 -27.75 -38.52 37.91
N GLU A 34 -26.56 -39.01 38.28
CA GLU A 34 -25.25 -38.51 37.78
C GLU A 34 -24.95 -38.93 36.31
N SER A 35 -25.93 -39.53 35.63
CA SER A 35 -25.79 -40.21 34.35
C SER A 35 -25.93 -39.27 33.14
N THR A 36 -25.15 -39.54 32.09
CA THR A 36 -25.11 -38.72 30.87
C THR A 36 -26.22 -39.14 29.90
N ILE A 37 -27.17 -38.24 29.65
CA ILE A 37 -28.34 -38.42 28.78
C ILE A 37 -28.00 -38.03 27.34
N GLU A 38 -28.28 -38.88 26.36
CA GLU A 38 -28.17 -38.54 24.92
C GLU A 38 -29.40 -37.74 24.45
N VAL A 39 -29.18 -36.54 23.89
CA VAL A 39 -30.25 -35.61 23.46
C VAL A 39 -30.28 -35.37 21.96
N LEU A 40 -29.18 -35.65 21.25
CA LEU A 40 -29.12 -35.68 19.79
C LEU A 40 -28.07 -36.70 19.35
N ASN A 41 -28.38 -37.51 18.34
CA ASN A 41 -27.44 -38.44 17.72
C ASN A 41 -27.87 -38.70 16.28
N ASN A 42 -27.08 -38.24 15.32
CA ASN A 42 -27.38 -38.29 13.89
C ASN A 42 -26.10 -38.39 13.04
N GLU A 43 -26.22 -38.26 11.72
CA GLU A 43 -25.07 -38.36 10.80
C GLU A 43 -24.05 -37.22 10.95
N TYR A 44 -24.44 -36.07 11.51
CA TYR A 44 -23.57 -34.92 11.75
C TYR A 44 -22.84 -34.97 13.10
N GLY A 45 -23.39 -35.65 14.10
CA GLY A 45 -22.75 -35.78 15.41
C GLY A 45 -23.66 -36.28 16.52
N LYS A 46 -23.14 -36.20 17.74
CA LYS A 46 -23.83 -36.54 18.99
C LYS A 46 -23.74 -35.38 19.98
N VAL A 47 -24.86 -35.08 20.64
CA VAL A 47 -24.95 -34.22 21.82
C VAL A 47 -25.56 -35.03 22.97
N SER A 48 -24.94 -34.89 24.13
CA SER A 48 -25.41 -35.43 25.39
C SER A 48 -25.36 -34.35 26.48
N ILE A 49 -26.09 -34.55 27.56
CA ILE A 49 -26.07 -33.66 28.73
C ILE A 49 -25.92 -34.46 30.02
N ARG A 50 -25.44 -33.81 31.08
CA ARG A 50 -25.45 -34.30 32.45
C ARG A 50 -25.85 -33.13 33.36
N LYS A 51 -26.77 -33.33 34.30
CA LYS A 51 -27.23 -32.29 35.23
C LYS A 51 -26.91 -32.68 36.66
N ILE A 52 -26.24 -31.78 37.39
CA ILE A 52 -25.88 -31.93 38.80
C ILE A 52 -26.33 -30.64 39.50
N ASP A 53 -27.28 -30.72 40.42
CA ASP A 53 -27.94 -29.58 41.07
C ASP A 53 -28.36 -28.45 40.11
N HIS A 54 -27.63 -27.33 40.12
CA HIS A 54 -27.86 -26.16 39.27
C HIS A 54 -26.96 -26.12 38.02
N GLN A 55 -26.07 -27.09 37.83
CA GLN A 55 -25.19 -27.18 36.67
C GLN A 55 -25.77 -28.07 35.58
N LEU A 56 -25.76 -27.56 34.34
CA LEU A 56 -25.95 -28.33 33.11
C LEU A 56 -24.62 -28.47 32.39
N THR A 57 -24.04 -29.66 32.36
CA THR A 57 -22.98 -30.00 31.40
C THR A 57 -23.61 -30.39 30.06
N ILE A 58 -23.16 -29.78 28.97
CA ILE A 58 -23.37 -30.23 27.59
C ILE A 58 -22.06 -30.87 27.09
N LEU A 59 -22.15 -32.11 26.62
CA LEU A 59 -21.04 -32.82 25.96
C LEU A 59 -21.42 -33.06 24.50
N TYR A 60 -20.58 -32.65 23.54
CA TYR A 60 -20.88 -32.85 22.12
C TYR A 60 -19.67 -33.26 21.28
N ARG A 61 -19.97 -33.92 20.16
CA ARG A 61 -19.01 -34.45 19.19
C ARG A 61 -19.56 -34.32 17.77
N LEU A 62 -18.76 -33.82 16.85
CA LEU A 62 -19.07 -33.83 15.40
C LEU A 62 -18.51 -35.08 14.72
N ASN A 63 -19.19 -35.57 13.69
CA ASN A 63 -18.82 -36.80 12.97
C ASN A 63 -17.78 -36.55 11.86
N ALA A 64 -17.02 -37.60 11.56
CA ALA A 64 -15.89 -37.55 10.63
C ALA A 64 -16.24 -37.18 9.17
N GLN A 65 -17.52 -37.28 8.79
CA GLN A 65 -17.98 -37.14 7.40
C GLN A 65 -18.59 -35.76 7.09
N THR A 66 -18.72 -34.88 8.09
CA THR A 66 -19.46 -33.62 8.00
C THR A 66 -18.57 -32.42 8.28
N GLN A 67 -17.47 -32.33 7.51
CA GLN A 67 -16.56 -31.18 7.53
C GLN A 67 -17.30 -29.88 7.19
N GLU A 68 -16.83 -28.76 7.74
CA GLU A 68 -17.44 -27.43 7.60
C GLU A 68 -18.88 -27.30 8.16
N THR A 69 -19.25 -28.17 9.12
CA THR A 69 -20.47 -28.02 9.93
C THR A 69 -20.18 -27.56 11.37
N ARG A 70 -21.19 -27.04 12.07
CA ARG A 70 -21.16 -26.75 13.51
C ARG A 70 -22.52 -26.97 14.19
N PHE A 71 -22.50 -27.19 15.50
CA PHE A 71 -23.69 -27.08 16.34
C PHE A 71 -23.94 -25.62 16.74
N LEU A 72 -25.22 -25.25 16.79
CA LEU A 72 -25.75 -24.03 17.38
C LEU A 72 -26.52 -24.41 18.64
N PHE A 73 -26.22 -23.77 19.77
CA PHE A 73 -26.89 -24.02 21.06
C PHE A 73 -27.65 -22.76 21.53
N GLN A 74 -28.82 -22.94 22.13
CA GLN A 74 -29.57 -21.89 22.80
C GLN A 74 -30.18 -22.48 24.07
N LEU A 75 -30.00 -21.84 25.21
CA LEU A 75 -30.58 -22.26 26.49
C LEU A 75 -31.34 -21.10 27.10
N HIS A 76 -32.62 -21.32 27.44
CA HIS A 76 -33.44 -20.33 28.12
C HIS A 76 -34.29 -20.96 29.22
N SER A 77 -34.71 -20.14 30.18
CA SER A 77 -35.82 -20.52 31.08
C SER A 77 -37.13 -20.49 30.31
N LYS A 78 -38.03 -21.45 30.57
CA LYS A 78 -39.40 -21.40 30.02
C LYS A 78 -40.21 -20.20 30.52
N ASP A 79 -39.87 -19.66 31.69
CA ASP A 79 -40.52 -18.51 32.30
C ASP A 79 -40.06 -17.18 31.67
N ALA A 80 -38.93 -17.19 30.95
CA ALA A 80 -38.34 -16.02 30.28
C ALA A 80 -37.61 -16.42 28.96
N PRO A 81 -38.33 -16.94 27.95
CA PRO A 81 -37.74 -17.59 26.77
C PRO A 81 -36.95 -16.64 25.84
N GLU A 82 -37.13 -15.33 25.97
CA GLU A 82 -36.31 -14.31 25.30
C GLU A 82 -34.84 -14.31 25.79
N THR A 83 -34.54 -14.97 26.91
CA THR A 83 -33.26 -14.83 27.64
C THR A 83 -32.31 -15.99 27.32
N ASN A 84 -31.40 -15.78 26.36
CA ASN A 84 -30.34 -16.75 26.06
C ASN A 84 -29.26 -16.76 27.16
N LEU A 85 -29.36 -17.73 28.07
CA LEU A 85 -28.43 -17.95 29.19
C LEU A 85 -27.00 -18.32 28.73
N LEU A 86 -26.82 -18.67 27.46
CA LEU A 86 -25.50 -18.99 26.89
C LEU A 86 -24.71 -17.73 26.49
N SER A 87 -25.34 -16.57 26.42
CA SER A 87 -24.71 -15.32 25.98
C SER A 87 -23.56 -14.85 26.89
N SER A 88 -23.54 -15.26 28.17
CA SER A 88 -22.44 -14.99 29.11
C SER A 88 -21.17 -15.82 28.87
N TYR A 89 -21.20 -16.77 27.94
CA TYR A 89 -20.09 -17.69 27.62
C TYR A 89 -19.40 -17.38 26.28
N VAL A 90 -19.66 -16.19 25.70
CA VAL A 90 -18.94 -15.70 24.50
C VAL A 90 -17.45 -15.57 24.81
N SER A 91 -16.62 -16.14 23.94
CA SER A 91 -15.14 -16.19 24.07
C SER A 91 -14.49 -16.22 22.69
N GLN A 92 -13.16 -16.33 22.60
CA GLN A 92 -12.50 -16.54 21.30
C GLN A 92 -12.92 -17.87 20.63
N GLU A 93 -13.36 -18.88 21.37
CA GLU A 93 -13.78 -20.17 20.79
C GLU A 93 -15.27 -20.27 20.44
N TYR A 94 -16.11 -19.44 21.08
CA TYR A 94 -17.56 -19.48 20.98
C TYR A 94 -18.14 -18.08 20.81
N GLN A 95 -18.92 -17.85 19.75
CA GLN A 95 -19.48 -16.55 19.40
C GLN A 95 -21.01 -16.58 19.44
N GLU A 96 -21.62 -15.46 19.83
CA GLU A 96 -23.07 -15.31 19.69
C GLU A 96 -23.42 -15.01 18.23
N TYR A 97 -24.37 -15.77 17.69
CA TYR A 97 -24.91 -15.64 16.36
C TYR A 97 -26.43 -15.42 16.46
N THR A 98 -26.97 -14.50 15.65
CA THR A 98 -28.40 -14.24 15.59
C THR A 98 -28.92 -14.69 14.23
N ASP A 99 -29.92 -15.58 14.21
CA ASP A 99 -30.49 -16.09 12.96
C ASP A 99 -31.51 -15.14 12.31
N GLU A 100 -31.99 -15.49 11.12
CA GLU A 100 -33.00 -14.71 10.38
C GLU A 100 -34.32 -14.51 11.17
N GLN A 101 -34.58 -15.33 12.20
CA GLN A 101 -35.76 -15.26 13.07
C GLN A 101 -35.47 -14.48 14.37
N GLN A 102 -34.33 -13.77 14.43
CA GLN A 102 -33.84 -12.99 15.58
C GLN A 102 -33.53 -13.83 16.83
N ARG A 103 -33.40 -15.16 16.70
CA ARG A 103 -33.01 -16.02 17.81
C ARG A 103 -31.49 -15.96 17.99
N LYS A 104 -31.06 -15.68 19.22
CA LYS A 104 -29.66 -15.74 19.65
C LYS A 104 -29.25 -17.18 19.94
N TRP A 105 -28.14 -17.60 19.35
CA TRP A 105 -27.48 -18.90 19.51
C TRP A 105 -26.03 -18.66 19.92
N LEU A 106 -25.44 -19.54 20.74
CA LEU A 106 -23.99 -19.63 20.88
C LEU A 106 -23.47 -20.72 19.94
N ALA A 107 -22.40 -20.40 19.21
CA ALA A 107 -21.85 -21.25 18.17
C ALA A 107 -20.32 -21.25 18.19
N GLY A 108 -19.72 -22.44 18.07
CA GLY A 108 -18.28 -22.57 17.87
C GLY A 108 -17.85 -22.22 16.44
N TYR A 109 -16.55 -22.36 16.17
CA TYR A 109 -16.02 -22.41 14.81
C TYR A 109 -16.54 -23.63 14.03
N PHE A 110 -16.58 -23.52 12.70
CA PHE A 110 -16.88 -24.64 11.81
C PHE A 110 -15.78 -25.70 11.88
N SER A 111 -16.18 -26.97 12.05
CA SER A 111 -15.23 -28.08 12.27
C SER A 111 -14.36 -28.37 11.05
N GLN A 112 -13.05 -28.48 11.28
CA GLN A 112 -12.07 -29.03 10.34
C GLN A 112 -11.64 -30.47 10.72
N THR A 113 -11.84 -30.85 11.98
CA THR A 113 -11.46 -32.14 12.58
C THR A 113 -12.50 -32.60 13.60
N ILE A 114 -12.53 -33.91 13.89
CA ILE A 114 -13.35 -34.48 14.96
C ILE A 114 -12.88 -33.91 16.30
N GLU A 115 -13.77 -33.19 16.98
CA GLU A 115 -13.55 -32.69 18.34
C GLU A 115 -14.66 -33.23 19.25
N GLU A 116 -14.28 -33.60 20.47
CA GLU A 116 -15.19 -33.81 21.60
C GLU A 116 -15.02 -32.62 22.54
N LYS A 117 -16.13 -31.97 22.93
CA LYS A 117 -16.13 -30.79 23.79
C LYS A 117 -17.15 -30.91 24.91
N GLU A 118 -16.79 -30.45 26.09
CA GLU A 118 -17.59 -30.46 27.32
C GLU A 118 -17.69 -29.03 27.84
N TRP A 119 -18.90 -28.59 28.21
CA TRP A 119 -19.19 -27.23 28.65
C TRP A 119 -20.25 -27.25 29.74
N THR A 120 -19.88 -26.80 30.94
CA THR A 120 -20.78 -26.68 32.09
C THR A 120 -21.32 -25.26 32.22
N ILE A 121 -22.64 -25.17 32.40
CA ILE A 121 -23.43 -23.94 32.46
C ILE A 121 -24.14 -23.89 33.82
N GLU A 122 -24.06 -22.77 34.52
CA GLU A 122 -24.80 -22.53 35.76
C GLU A 122 -26.22 -22.04 35.44
N LEU A 123 -27.22 -22.65 36.09
CA LEU A 123 -28.64 -22.37 35.85
C LEU A 123 -29.19 -21.44 36.94
N PRO A 124 -29.92 -20.36 36.58
CA PRO A 124 -30.47 -19.43 37.56
C PRO A 124 -31.58 -20.09 38.40
N SER A 125 -31.35 -20.19 39.71
CA SER A 125 -32.28 -20.78 40.69
C SER A 125 -33.64 -20.08 40.83
N THR A 126 -33.82 -18.93 40.17
CA THR A 126 -35.10 -18.22 40.02
C THR A 126 -36.09 -18.94 39.11
N SER A 127 -35.61 -19.84 38.24
CA SER A 127 -36.38 -20.53 37.22
C SER A 127 -36.38 -22.03 37.45
N LYS A 128 -37.53 -22.69 37.29
CA LYS A 128 -37.68 -24.12 37.60
C LYS A 128 -37.70 -25.04 36.38
N GLU A 129 -38.04 -24.52 35.20
CA GLU A 129 -37.98 -25.26 33.94
C GLU A 129 -37.15 -24.53 32.89
N PHE A 130 -36.34 -25.30 32.16
CA PHE A 130 -35.42 -24.85 31.13
C PHE A 130 -35.65 -25.60 29.82
N GLN A 131 -35.23 -24.98 28.72
CA GLN A 131 -35.25 -25.55 27.39
C GLN A 131 -33.91 -25.31 26.70
N LEU A 132 -33.24 -26.39 26.32
CA LEU A 132 -32.07 -26.40 25.45
C LEU A 132 -32.53 -26.68 24.02
N ASN A 133 -32.27 -25.74 23.11
CA ASN A 133 -32.48 -25.89 21.69
C ASN A 133 -31.14 -26.17 20.99
N ILE A 134 -31.14 -27.10 20.04
CA ILE A 134 -29.98 -27.52 19.27
C ILE A 134 -30.30 -27.46 17.77
N GLN A 135 -29.47 -26.76 17.01
CA GLN A 135 -29.53 -26.70 15.55
C GLN A 135 -28.14 -27.01 14.96
N ILE A 136 -28.06 -27.38 13.68
CA ILE A 136 -26.82 -27.65 12.96
C ILE A 136 -26.76 -26.73 11.73
N GLU A 137 -25.60 -26.16 11.47
CA GLU A 137 -25.37 -25.21 10.38
C GLU A 137 -24.13 -25.61 9.57
N GLU A 138 -24.24 -25.58 8.24
CA GLU A 138 -23.10 -25.62 7.31
C GLU A 138 -22.48 -24.22 7.15
N LYS A 139 -21.18 -24.18 6.82
CA LYS A 139 -20.45 -22.93 6.47
C LYS A 139 -21.05 -22.14 5.30
N THR A 140 -21.98 -22.73 4.54
CA THR A 140 -22.81 -22.07 3.52
C THR A 140 -23.91 -21.17 4.10
N GLY A 141 -24.18 -21.25 5.41
CA GLY A 141 -25.34 -20.67 6.08
C GLY A 141 -26.59 -21.56 6.05
N GLN A 142 -26.51 -22.77 5.49
CA GLN A 142 -27.64 -23.68 5.44
C GLN A 142 -27.84 -24.39 6.79
N LEU A 143 -29.05 -24.28 7.35
CA LEU A 143 -29.48 -25.07 8.52
C LEU A 143 -29.87 -26.49 8.08
N LEU A 144 -29.42 -27.50 8.84
CA LEU A 144 -29.51 -28.91 8.46
C LEU A 144 -30.64 -29.67 9.16
N LEU A 145 -31.12 -29.22 10.33
CA LEU A 145 -32.34 -29.74 10.93
C LEU A 145 -33.52 -28.84 10.51
N SER A 146 -34.61 -29.44 10.04
CA SER A 146 -35.80 -28.71 9.56
C SER A 146 -36.43 -27.82 10.63
N GLU A 147 -36.32 -28.23 11.89
CA GLU A 147 -36.64 -27.46 13.09
C GLU A 147 -35.58 -27.77 14.18
N PRO A 148 -35.25 -26.84 15.10
CA PRO A 148 -34.30 -27.11 16.17
C PRO A 148 -34.79 -28.20 17.15
N VAL A 149 -33.92 -29.15 17.46
CA VAL A 149 -34.21 -30.20 18.46
C VAL A 149 -34.25 -29.57 19.85
N SER A 150 -35.42 -29.65 20.48
CA SER A 150 -35.73 -28.98 21.75
C SER A 150 -35.79 -30.00 22.89
N PHE A 151 -34.96 -29.82 23.92
CA PHE A 151 -34.95 -30.65 25.12
C PHE A 151 -35.34 -29.83 26.36
N SER A 152 -36.32 -30.30 27.14
CA SER A 152 -36.81 -29.63 28.34
C SER A 152 -36.45 -30.37 29.62
N PHE A 153 -36.05 -29.66 30.67
CA PHE A 153 -35.68 -30.25 31.96
C PHE A 153 -35.97 -29.30 33.13
N SER A 154 -35.84 -29.81 34.37
CA SER A 154 -36.15 -29.08 35.60
C SER A 154 -35.09 -29.32 36.69
N ILE A 155 -34.99 -28.35 37.62
CA ILE A 155 -34.11 -28.41 38.79
C ILE A 155 -34.82 -29.04 40.01
N ASP A 156 -36.16 -28.94 40.11
CA ASP A 156 -36.94 -29.36 41.28
C ASP A 156 -37.04 -30.89 41.43
N ASN A 157 -36.45 -31.44 42.48
CA ASN A 157 -36.66 -32.83 42.89
C ASN A 157 -37.96 -32.99 43.68
N LYS A 158 -38.96 -33.66 43.08
CA LYS A 158 -40.18 -34.10 43.78
C LYS A 158 -40.36 -35.62 43.71
N ASN A 159 -40.34 -36.25 44.88
CA ASN A 159 -40.86 -37.61 45.06
C ASN A 159 -42.35 -37.65 44.70
N GLN A 160 -42.81 -38.75 44.10
CA GLN A 160 -44.24 -39.01 43.93
C GLN A 160 -44.81 -39.63 45.20
N GLU A 161 -45.66 -38.90 45.92
CA GLU A 161 -46.58 -39.50 46.89
C GLU A 161 -47.80 -40.10 46.17
N THR A 162 -47.96 -41.41 46.23
CA THR A 162 -49.20 -42.09 45.84
C THR A 162 -50.20 -42.06 46.99
N ALA A 163 -51.33 -41.37 46.79
CA ALA A 163 -52.34 -41.22 47.84
C ALA A 163 -53.09 -42.53 48.17
N GLN A 164 -53.13 -42.90 49.45
CA GLN A 164 -54.15 -43.79 50.01
C GLN A 164 -54.79 -43.20 51.28
N THR A 165 -56.07 -42.84 51.14
CA THR A 165 -57.14 -42.80 52.15
C THR A 165 -56.83 -42.36 53.59
N ASN A 166 -57.47 -41.25 53.98
CA ASN A 166 -57.62 -40.81 55.37
C ASN A 166 -58.19 -41.91 56.29
N GLU A 167 -57.73 -41.93 57.54
CA GLU A 167 -58.66 -41.77 58.66
C GLU A 167 -58.06 -40.93 59.80
N LYS A 168 -58.85 -40.66 60.84
CA LYS A 168 -58.62 -39.67 61.91
C LYS A 168 -57.53 -40.16 62.91
N THR A 169 -56.94 -39.35 63.81
CA THR A 169 -57.61 -38.38 64.69
C THR A 169 -56.64 -37.40 65.40
N SER A 170 -57.12 -36.16 65.61
CA SER A 170 -56.78 -35.11 66.59
C SER A 170 -55.34 -34.88 67.12
N GLU A 171 -54.98 -33.60 67.15
CA GLU A 171 -53.88 -33.01 67.92
C GLU A 171 -54.15 -32.98 69.44
N THR A 172 -53.10 -33.12 70.25
CA THR A 172 -52.75 -32.30 71.44
C THR A 172 -51.42 -32.84 71.98
N SER A 173 -50.30 -32.11 71.97
CA SER A 173 -49.97 -30.99 72.86
C SER A 173 -49.95 -31.36 74.35
N THR A 174 -48.78 -31.77 74.88
CA THR A 174 -48.31 -31.25 76.18
C THR A 174 -46.80 -31.43 76.40
N SER A 175 -46.31 -30.64 77.34
CA SER A 175 -44.97 -30.50 77.92
C SER A 175 -44.17 -31.78 78.17
N TYR A 176 -42.85 -31.65 78.03
CA TYR A 176 -41.86 -32.47 78.72
C TYR A 176 -42.09 -32.45 80.23
N GLU A 177 -42.13 -33.64 80.85
CA GLU A 177 -41.83 -33.82 82.26
C GLU A 177 -40.90 -35.05 82.37
N ASN A 178 -40.04 -35.09 83.40
CA ASN A 178 -39.00 -36.10 83.49
C ASN A 178 -39.59 -37.50 83.73
N HIS A 179 -39.14 -38.50 82.98
CA HIS A 179 -39.23 -39.89 83.42
C HIS A 179 -37.85 -40.46 83.73
N GLU A 180 -37.77 -41.17 84.85
CA GLU A 180 -36.58 -41.83 85.36
C GLU A 180 -36.13 -42.93 84.40
N ILE A 181 -34.81 -43.15 84.32
CA ILE A 181 -34.25 -44.31 83.61
C ILE A 181 -34.64 -45.57 84.39
N SER A 182 -35.50 -46.39 83.81
CA SER A 182 -35.74 -47.75 84.29
C SER A 182 -34.51 -48.62 84.06
N ASP A 183 -34.03 -49.30 85.09
CA ASP A 183 -33.08 -50.42 84.94
C ASP A 183 -33.74 -51.52 84.07
N ASP A 184 -33.26 -51.69 82.84
CA ASP A 184 -33.34 -52.96 82.11
C ASP A 184 -31.93 -53.43 81.75
N SER A 185 -31.51 -54.51 82.41
CA SER A 185 -30.11 -54.90 82.51
C SER A 185 -29.75 -56.02 81.54
N SER A 186 -29.64 -55.72 80.24
CA SER A 186 -29.15 -56.70 79.24
C SER A 186 -28.29 -56.15 78.10
N LEU A 187 -27.70 -54.95 78.22
CA LEU A 187 -26.66 -54.47 77.30
C LEU A 187 -25.28 -55.01 77.70
N ASP A 188 -24.56 -55.60 76.74
CA ASP A 188 -23.19 -56.08 76.94
C ASP A 188 -22.24 -54.88 77.20
N LYS A 189 -21.55 -54.91 78.35
CA LYS A 189 -20.81 -53.76 78.90
C LYS A 189 -19.51 -53.40 78.16
N ASP A 190 -19.18 -54.10 77.08
CA ASP A 190 -17.92 -53.97 76.36
C ASP A 190 -18.05 -53.45 74.91
N GLU A 191 -19.26 -53.02 74.49
CA GLU A 191 -19.55 -52.62 73.12
C GLU A 191 -19.78 -51.10 72.96
N TYR A 192 -19.17 -50.49 71.94
CA TYR A 192 -19.28 -49.05 71.64
C TYR A 192 -19.70 -48.81 70.19
N ARG A 193 -20.66 -47.89 70.02
CA ARG A 193 -21.43 -47.61 68.79
C ARG A 193 -21.34 -46.11 68.44
N PRO A 194 -20.28 -45.65 67.75
CA PRO A 194 -20.08 -44.22 67.49
C PRO A 194 -21.06 -43.64 66.45
N PHE A 195 -21.57 -44.47 65.53
CA PHE A 195 -22.56 -44.07 64.51
C PHE A 195 -23.99 -43.92 65.08
N GLU A 196 -24.23 -44.35 66.32
CA GLU A 196 -25.53 -44.17 67.02
C GLU A 196 -25.53 -42.92 67.94
N GLN A 197 -24.46 -42.14 67.92
CA GLN A 197 -24.34 -40.90 68.69
C GLN A 197 -25.09 -39.74 68.01
N PRO A 198 -25.65 -38.78 68.77
CA PRO A 198 -26.39 -37.66 68.20
C PRO A 198 -25.49 -36.75 67.34
N GLN A 199 -26.09 -36.17 66.30
CA GLN A 199 -25.51 -35.07 65.55
C GLN A 199 -25.45 -33.81 66.42
N LEU A 200 -24.37 -33.04 66.27
CA LEU A 200 -24.01 -31.93 67.15
C LEU A 200 -24.11 -30.56 66.46
N PHE A 201 -24.07 -30.56 65.12
CA PHE A 201 -24.02 -29.35 64.29
C PHE A 201 -24.73 -29.61 62.96
N ASN A 202 -25.73 -28.78 62.63
CA ASN A 202 -26.39 -28.75 61.32
C ASN A 202 -26.12 -27.37 60.69
N ALA A 203 -25.46 -27.35 59.54
CA ALA A 203 -24.94 -26.12 58.94
C ALA A 203 -26.00 -25.37 58.11
N GLN A 204 -26.48 -24.23 58.60
CA GLN A 204 -27.16 -23.22 57.79
C GLN A 204 -26.82 -21.78 58.26
N LEU A 205 -25.55 -21.39 58.08
CA LEU A 205 -25.14 -19.97 58.06
C LEU A 205 -23.91 -19.83 57.13
N LYS A 206 -24.15 -19.66 55.82
CA LYS A 206 -23.10 -19.20 54.92
C LYS A 206 -22.86 -17.70 55.16
N PRO A 207 -21.61 -17.23 55.29
CA PRO A 207 -21.35 -15.80 55.30
C PRO A 207 -21.83 -15.19 53.98
N LYS A 208 -22.63 -14.13 54.06
CA LYS A 208 -23.12 -13.42 52.87
C LYS A 208 -22.00 -12.54 52.35
N GLY A 209 -21.37 -12.96 51.25
CA GLY A 209 -20.26 -12.22 50.65
C GLY A 209 -20.62 -10.78 50.30
N LEU A 210 -19.61 -9.91 50.33
CA LEU A 210 -19.73 -8.49 50.04
C LEU A 210 -19.98 -8.25 48.54
N ALA A 211 -20.60 -7.11 48.23
CA ALA A 211 -20.82 -6.69 46.86
C ALA A 211 -19.55 -6.07 46.26
N THR A 212 -19.22 -6.43 45.02
CA THR A 212 -18.10 -5.85 44.26
C THR A 212 -18.29 -4.33 44.09
N ILE A 213 -17.23 -3.57 44.35
CA ILE A 213 -17.15 -2.15 43.99
C ILE A 213 -16.40 -2.08 42.66
N GLU A 214 -17.13 -1.86 41.56
CA GLU A 214 -16.57 -1.83 40.20
C GLU A 214 -15.92 -0.46 39.89
N PRO A 215 -14.62 -0.42 39.54
CA PRO A 215 -13.95 0.81 39.09
C PRO A 215 -14.47 1.29 37.73
N GLU A 216 -14.69 2.61 37.59
CA GLU A 216 -15.24 3.19 36.36
C GLU A 216 -14.15 3.78 35.45
N TYR A 217 -14.30 3.58 34.14
CA TYR A 217 -13.39 4.09 33.12
C TYR A 217 -14.11 4.97 32.09
N THR A 218 -13.35 5.84 31.43
CA THR A 218 -13.76 6.64 30.27
C THR A 218 -12.88 6.24 29.09
N THR A 219 -13.49 6.08 27.91
CA THR A 219 -12.80 5.83 26.64
C THR A 219 -13.22 6.90 25.65
N ASP A 220 -12.27 7.67 25.15
CA ASP A 220 -12.47 8.73 24.15
C ASP A 220 -11.32 8.75 23.13
N GLU A 221 -11.21 9.79 22.31
CA GLU A 221 -10.13 9.97 21.32
C GLU A 221 -8.73 10.03 21.95
N GLN A 222 -8.63 10.34 23.25
CA GLN A 222 -7.39 10.28 24.03
C GLN A 222 -7.14 8.88 24.62
N GLY A 223 -8.02 7.90 24.44
CA GLY A 223 -7.87 6.52 24.93
C GLY A 223 -8.64 6.22 26.22
N THR A 224 -8.26 5.12 26.89
CA THR A 224 -8.98 4.58 28.06
C THR A 224 -8.27 4.88 29.38
N TYR A 225 -8.98 5.51 30.32
CA TYR A 225 -8.45 5.92 31.62
C TYR A 225 -9.52 5.94 32.72
N PRO A 226 -9.13 5.88 34.02
CA PRO A 226 -10.07 5.97 35.13
C PRO A 226 -10.94 7.23 35.10
N LYS A 227 -12.26 7.07 35.28
CA LYS A 227 -13.24 8.15 35.35
C LYS A 227 -13.10 8.94 36.65
N ALA A 228 -12.91 8.25 37.77
CA ALA A 228 -12.48 8.81 39.04
C ALA A 228 -10.97 8.64 39.17
N MET A 229 -10.20 9.66 38.77
CA MET A 229 -8.75 9.57 38.62
C MET A 229 -7.93 10.48 39.55
N TRP A 230 -6.68 10.09 39.78
CA TRP A 230 -5.61 10.95 40.29
C TRP A 230 -4.34 10.80 39.47
N GLN A 231 -3.44 11.78 39.59
CA GLN A 231 -2.11 11.75 38.94
C GLN A 231 -1.01 11.81 40.01
N PRO A 232 0.08 11.04 39.89
CA PRO A 232 1.26 11.20 40.75
C PRO A 232 1.85 12.61 40.63
N ASP A 233 2.30 13.20 41.73
CA ASP A 233 2.86 14.55 41.73
C ASP A 233 3.98 14.72 40.68
N ASN A 234 3.81 15.69 39.76
CA ASN A 234 4.68 15.98 38.61
C ASN A 234 4.69 14.93 37.47
N SER A 235 3.79 13.93 37.47
CA SER A 235 3.59 13.04 36.32
C SER A 235 2.45 13.53 35.42
N GLN A 236 2.70 13.59 34.12
CA GLN A 236 1.69 13.88 33.07
C GLN A 236 1.36 12.63 32.22
N TYR A 237 2.00 11.51 32.52
CA TYR A 237 2.00 10.28 31.70
C TYR A 237 1.33 9.10 32.40
N VAL A 238 0.83 9.26 33.64
CA VAL A 238 0.11 8.23 34.41
C VAL A 238 -1.21 8.81 34.98
N ARG A 239 -2.30 8.04 34.86
CA ARG A 239 -3.59 8.25 35.54
C ARG A 239 -3.93 7.01 36.36
N ASN A 240 -4.08 7.18 37.67
CA ASN A 240 -4.42 6.12 38.62
C ASN A 240 -5.89 6.25 39.04
N HIS A 241 -6.54 5.15 39.46
CA HIS A 241 -7.91 5.20 39.97
C HIS A 241 -7.96 5.73 41.41
N GLN A 242 -9.00 6.49 41.75
CA GLN A 242 -9.30 6.93 43.12
C GLN A 242 -9.69 5.77 44.03
N GLY A 243 -9.56 5.98 45.34
CA GLY A 243 -10.07 5.04 46.33
C GLY A 243 -11.58 5.12 46.47
N ASN A 244 -12.17 4.16 47.18
CA ASN A 244 -13.53 4.24 47.70
C ASN A 244 -13.46 4.01 49.21
N ARG A 245 -13.98 4.97 49.97
CA ARG A 245 -14.19 4.83 51.41
C ARG A 245 -15.70 4.89 51.68
N GLN A 246 -16.12 4.40 52.83
CA GLN A 246 -17.51 4.30 53.30
C GLN A 246 -18.33 3.12 52.74
N GLY A 247 -17.81 2.33 51.79
CA GLY A 247 -18.58 1.25 51.16
C GLY A 247 -19.85 1.74 50.45
N GLN A 248 -19.88 3.03 50.08
CA GLN A 248 -20.98 3.68 49.35
C GLN A 248 -20.58 3.90 47.90
N GLN A 249 -21.53 4.32 47.07
CA GLN A 249 -21.36 4.52 45.62
C GLN A 249 -20.56 5.80 45.27
N GLN A 250 -19.55 6.17 46.06
CA GLN A 250 -18.85 7.46 45.98
C GLN A 250 -17.33 7.27 46.12
N TRP A 251 -16.56 7.79 45.17
CA TRP A 251 -15.09 7.75 45.16
C TRP A 251 -14.48 8.80 46.10
N ASP A 252 -13.23 8.61 46.53
CA ASP A 252 -12.59 9.36 47.63
C ASP A 252 -12.26 10.84 47.30
N GLY A 253 -12.37 11.25 46.04
CA GLY A 253 -12.19 12.63 45.58
C GLY A 253 -10.75 13.13 45.62
N LEU A 254 -9.78 12.26 45.92
CA LEU A 254 -8.36 12.61 45.96
C LEU A 254 -7.82 12.70 44.54
N ASN A 255 -7.45 13.89 44.06
CA ASN A 255 -7.04 14.10 42.66
C ASN A 255 -5.51 14.03 42.40
N GLY A 256 -4.68 13.93 43.44
CA GLY A 256 -3.21 13.80 43.30
C GLY A 256 -2.49 13.56 44.63
N TRP A 257 -1.35 12.88 44.59
CA TRP A 257 -0.38 12.71 45.70
C TRP A 257 0.94 12.12 45.18
N ASP A 258 1.97 12.05 46.04
CA ASP A 258 3.35 11.73 45.67
C ASP A 258 3.59 10.32 45.09
N GLY A 259 2.62 9.40 45.18
CA GLY A 259 2.74 8.01 44.75
C GLY A 259 3.79 7.22 45.53
N ASN A 260 4.08 7.59 46.78
CA ASN A 260 5.02 6.87 47.64
C ASN A 260 4.44 5.49 48.06
N PRO A 261 5.12 4.37 47.75
CA PRO A 261 4.60 3.03 48.02
C PRO A 261 4.45 2.69 49.51
N THR A 262 5.08 3.44 50.41
CA THR A 262 4.89 3.29 51.87
C THR A 262 3.60 3.94 52.40
N ASN A 263 2.86 4.67 51.57
CA ASN A 263 1.59 5.30 51.94
C ASN A 263 0.50 4.24 52.15
N ARG A 264 -0.02 4.13 53.38
CA ARG A 264 -1.07 3.17 53.78
C ARG A 264 -2.48 3.75 53.85
N ASN A 265 -2.69 5.00 53.40
CA ASN A 265 -3.97 5.70 53.57
C ASN A 265 -4.66 6.05 52.24
N ASN A 266 -3.91 6.48 51.23
CA ASN A 266 -4.48 7.09 50.02
C ASN A 266 -4.93 6.06 48.99
N SER A 267 -6.08 6.32 48.36
CA SER A 267 -6.58 5.61 47.17
C SER A 267 -6.86 4.11 47.36
N TYR A 268 -7.23 3.68 48.57
CA TYR A 268 -7.74 2.31 48.80
C TYR A 268 -9.24 2.23 48.51
N ILE A 269 -9.67 1.08 48.00
CA ILE A 269 -11.07 0.64 47.90
C ILE A 269 -11.32 -0.24 49.13
N GLU A 270 -12.13 0.26 50.05
CA GLU A 270 -12.41 -0.33 51.37
C GLU A 270 -13.73 -1.13 51.34
N TYR A 271 -13.67 -2.40 51.75
CA TYR A 271 -14.79 -3.35 51.73
C TYR A 271 -15.20 -3.71 53.16
N GLY A 272 -16.51 -3.89 53.41
CA GLY A 272 -17.06 -4.34 54.71
C GLY A 272 -17.09 -3.28 55.83
N GLY A 273 -16.41 -2.15 55.65
CA GLY A 273 -16.36 -1.04 56.61
C GLY A 273 -15.46 0.10 56.13
N GLU A 274 -15.01 0.96 57.04
CA GLU A 274 -14.08 2.07 56.76
C GLU A 274 -12.73 1.88 57.46
N LYS A 275 -11.61 2.16 56.77
CA LYS A 275 -10.27 2.29 57.35
C LYS A 275 -9.85 1.06 58.19
N GLU A 276 -9.71 1.22 59.51
CA GLU A 276 -9.40 0.15 60.48
C GLU A 276 -10.59 -0.78 60.76
N ASP A 277 -11.80 -0.36 60.40
CA ASP A 277 -13.04 -1.13 60.46
C ASP A 277 -13.38 -1.82 59.13
N ALA A 278 -12.65 -1.58 58.03
CA ALA A 278 -12.87 -2.32 56.79
C ALA A 278 -12.49 -3.79 56.96
N ASP A 279 -13.31 -4.72 56.45
CA ASP A 279 -13.00 -6.16 56.48
C ASP A 279 -11.73 -6.42 55.66
N TYR A 280 -11.60 -5.81 54.47
CA TYR A 280 -10.33 -5.71 53.76
C TYR A 280 -10.28 -4.43 52.92
N ALA A 281 -9.08 -4.06 52.50
CA ALA A 281 -8.86 -2.90 51.63
C ALA A 281 -7.85 -3.23 50.54
N ILE A 282 -8.17 -2.88 49.30
CA ILE A 282 -7.31 -3.11 48.13
C ILE A 282 -6.94 -1.79 47.44
N ARG A 283 -5.77 -1.75 46.80
CA ARG A 283 -5.35 -0.61 45.98
C ARG A 283 -4.44 -1.09 44.87
N LYS A 284 -4.58 -0.51 43.67
CA LYS A 284 -3.59 -0.60 42.60
C LYS A 284 -3.27 0.79 42.09
N PHE A 285 -1.99 1.07 41.84
CA PHE A 285 -1.56 2.32 41.23
C PHE A 285 -0.20 2.15 40.56
N ALA A 286 0.11 3.08 39.64
CA ALA A 286 1.37 3.15 38.94
C ALA A 286 2.09 4.48 39.16
N LYS A 287 3.38 4.50 38.83
CA LYS A 287 4.24 5.68 38.77
C LYS A 287 5.29 5.51 37.68
N GLU A 288 5.58 6.56 36.92
CA GLU A 288 6.66 6.54 35.93
C GLU A 288 8.03 6.57 36.63
N THR A 289 8.98 5.80 36.10
CA THR A 289 10.37 5.78 36.58
C THR A 289 11.19 6.94 35.97
N ALA A 290 12.48 7.04 36.31
CA ALA A 290 13.40 7.95 35.61
C ALA A 290 13.72 7.51 34.16
N THR A 291 13.28 6.32 33.74
CA THR A 291 13.45 5.79 32.38
C THR A 291 12.11 5.95 31.63
N PRO A 292 12.05 6.73 30.54
CA PRO A 292 10.81 6.94 29.80
C PRO A 292 10.13 5.63 29.37
N GLY A 293 8.82 5.55 29.56
CA GLY A 293 8.03 4.38 29.18
C GLY A 293 8.20 3.14 30.07
N LEU A 294 8.97 3.22 31.15
CA LEU A 294 9.06 2.20 32.21
C LEU A 294 8.33 2.72 33.45
N PHE A 295 7.38 1.94 33.96
CA PHE A 295 6.49 2.31 35.06
C PHE A 295 6.59 1.29 36.21
N ASP A 296 6.70 1.76 37.45
CA ASP A 296 6.48 0.97 38.66
C ASP A 296 4.97 0.80 38.90
N LEU A 297 4.53 -0.42 39.22
CA LEU A 297 3.17 -0.72 39.67
C LEU A 297 3.19 -1.36 41.05
N TYR A 298 2.21 -0.98 41.86
CA TYR A 298 2.01 -1.49 43.22
C TYR A 298 0.57 -1.97 43.38
N LEU A 299 0.40 -3.20 43.86
CA LEU A 299 -0.88 -3.71 44.39
C LEU A 299 -0.72 -3.87 45.90
N ASN A 300 -1.58 -3.23 46.67
CA ASN A 300 -1.70 -3.43 48.12
C ASN A 300 -2.98 -4.22 48.42
N VAL A 301 -2.88 -5.19 49.34
CA VAL A 301 -4.04 -5.85 49.97
C VAL A 301 -3.82 -5.86 51.47
N ARG A 302 -4.78 -5.33 52.23
CA ARG A 302 -4.85 -5.34 53.70
C ARG A 302 -6.03 -6.18 54.14
N GLY A 303 -5.82 -7.06 55.12
CA GLY A 303 -6.89 -7.82 55.77
C GLY A 303 -7.24 -7.29 57.16
N ASN A 304 -8.20 -7.95 57.80
CA ASN A 304 -8.68 -7.62 59.14
C ASN A 304 -9.21 -8.88 59.87
N THR A 305 -9.79 -8.72 61.04
CA THR A 305 -10.47 -9.79 61.80
C THR A 305 -11.90 -10.02 61.31
N GLN A 306 -12.33 -11.28 61.16
CA GLN A 306 -13.73 -11.63 60.88
C GLN A 306 -14.64 -11.25 62.06
N LYS A 307 -15.48 -10.22 61.89
CA LYS A 307 -16.32 -9.69 63.00
C LYS A 307 -17.56 -10.54 63.32
N ASN A 308 -18.02 -11.36 62.37
CA ASN A 308 -19.31 -12.07 62.42
C ASN A 308 -19.17 -13.59 62.21
N ILE A 309 -18.35 -14.27 63.03
CA ILE A 309 -18.19 -15.73 62.94
C ILE A 309 -19.23 -16.49 63.77
N THR A 310 -19.56 -17.70 63.30
CA THR A 310 -20.24 -18.71 64.14
C THR A 310 -19.27 -19.14 65.25
N PRO A 311 -19.70 -19.24 66.52
CA PRO A 311 -18.85 -19.75 67.59
C PRO A 311 -18.27 -21.13 67.28
N LEU A 312 -17.04 -21.35 67.73
CA LEU A 312 -16.19 -22.48 67.37
C LEU A 312 -15.74 -23.23 68.62
N ASP A 313 -15.99 -24.54 68.66
CA ASP A 313 -15.33 -25.45 69.60
C ASP A 313 -14.25 -26.23 68.84
N LEU A 314 -12.99 -26.05 69.26
CA LEU A 314 -11.81 -26.58 68.60
C LEU A 314 -11.04 -27.55 69.50
N VAL A 315 -10.61 -28.71 68.98
CA VAL A 315 -9.65 -29.59 69.66
C VAL A 315 -8.42 -29.82 68.78
N LEU A 316 -7.24 -29.49 69.29
CA LEU A 316 -5.97 -29.94 68.70
C LEU A 316 -5.71 -31.39 69.16
N VAL A 317 -5.59 -32.32 68.21
CA VAL A 317 -5.33 -33.75 68.48
C VAL A 317 -3.94 -34.07 67.95
N VAL A 318 -3.01 -34.31 68.87
CA VAL A 318 -1.57 -34.22 68.60
C VAL A 318 -0.89 -35.53 68.96
N ASP A 319 -0.20 -36.11 67.97
CA ASP A 319 0.54 -37.36 68.12
C ASP A 319 1.76 -37.17 69.01
N TRP A 320 1.84 -37.98 70.07
CA TRP A 320 2.92 -38.06 71.05
C TRP A 320 3.55 -39.47 71.04
N SER A 321 3.50 -40.19 69.92
CA SER A 321 4.27 -41.41 69.72
C SER A 321 5.78 -41.16 69.71
N GLY A 322 6.57 -42.25 69.75
CA GLY A 322 8.04 -42.17 69.74
C GLY A 322 8.66 -41.59 68.46
N SER A 323 8.01 -41.75 67.30
CA SER A 323 8.49 -41.25 66.00
C SER A 323 8.28 -39.74 65.81
N MET A 324 7.48 -39.10 66.67
CA MET A 324 7.36 -37.63 66.70
C MET A 324 8.58 -36.92 67.29
N ASN A 325 9.58 -37.65 67.81
CA ASN A 325 10.89 -37.08 68.14
C ASN A 325 11.79 -36.89 66.91
N ASP A 326 11.58 -37.66 65.84
CA ASP A 326 12.42 -37.60 64.64
C ASP A 326 12.31 -36.22 63.98
N ASN A 327 13.42 -35.76 63.38
CA ASN A 327 13.52 -34.46 62.67
C ASN A 327 12.98 -33.24 63.45
N ASN A 328 12.94 -33.28 64.80
CA ASN A 328 12.37 -32.23 65.66
C ASN A 328 10.86 -31.97 65.43
N ARG A 329 10.09 -32.96 64.92
CA ARG A 329 8.64 -32.80 64.64
C ARG A 329 7.88 -32.28 65.86
N ILE A 330 8.01 -32.89 67.04
CA ILE A 330 7.33 -32.43 68.26
C ILE A 330 7.77 -31.03 68.72
N GLY A 331 9.02 -30.63 68.44
CA GLY A 331 9.51 -29.29 68.72
C GLY A 331 8.84 -28.23 67.83
N GLU A 332 8.70 -28.52 66.53
CA GLU A 332 7.96 -27.65 65.61
C GLU A 332 6.44 -27.69 65.82
N VAL A 333 5.86 -28.83 66.25
CA VAL A 333 4.48 -28.87 66.76
C VAL A 333 4.32 -27.88 67.92
N LYS A 334 5.25 -27.85 68.89
CA LYS A 334 5.17 -26.92 70.02
C LYS A 334 5.25 -25.46 69.56
N ILE A 335 6.20 -25.12 68.70
CA ILE A 335 6.33 -23.78 68.10
C ILE A 335 5.08 -23.40 67.31
N GLY A 336 4.49 -24.35 66.57
CA GLY A 336 3.25 -24.16 65.83
C GLY A 336 2.03 -23.95 66.72
N VAL A 337 1.90 -24.70 67.82
CA VAL A 337 0.83 -24.51 68.83
C VAL A 337 0.99 -23.16 69.52
N ASP A 338 2.21 -22.75 69.85
CA ASP A 338 2.48 -21.42 70.42
C ASP A 338 2.03 -20.31 69.45
N ARG A 339 2.42 -20.38 68.17
CA ARG A 339 1.99 -19.44 67.12
C ARG A 339 0.49 -19.46 66.86
N PHE A 340 -0.13 -20.65 66.88
CA PHE A 340 -1.57 -20.81 66.69
C PHE A 340 -2.34 -20.06 67.77
N VAL A 341 -1.96 -20.26 69.02
CA VAL A 341 -2.57 -19.60 70.17
C VAL A 341 -2.29 -18.10 70.16
N ASP A 342 -1.07 -17.65 69.87
CA ASP A 342 -0.79 -16.20 69.86
C ASP A 342 -1.53 -15.48 68.72
N THR A 343 -1.61 -16.08 67.52
CA THR A 343 -2.38 -15.54 66.39
C THR A 343 -3.87 -15.41 66.72
N LEU A 344 -4.47 -16.41 67.39
CA LEU A 344 -5.87 -16.33 67.84
C LEU A 344 -6.05 -15.34 69.00
N ALA A 345 -5.08 -15.19 69.90
CA ALA A 345 -5.15 -14.23 71.00
C ALA A 345 -5.17 -12.78 70.49
N ASP A 346 -4.32 -12.46 69.52
CA ASP A 346 -4.23 -11.11 68.93
C ASP A 346 -5.37 -10.80 67.95
N SER A 347 -6.10 -11.82 67.49
CA SER A 347 -7.21 -11.65 66.53
C SER A 347 -8.39 -10.83 67.08
N GLY A 348 -8.72 -10.96 68.37
CA GLY A 348 -9.91 -10.35 68.97
C GLY A 348 -11.23 -11.13 68.83
N ILE A 349 -11.22 -12.37 68.32
CA ILE A 349 -12.40 -13.27 68.33
C ILE A 349 -12.38 -14.32 69.46
N THR A 350 -11.57 -14.13 70.52
CA THR A 350 -11.38 -15.14 71.57
C THR A 350 -12.65 -15.48 72.34
N ASP A 351 -13.63 -14.57 72.40
CA ASP A 351 -14.94 -14.80 73.02
C ASP A 351 -15.87 -15.73 72.20
N LYS A 352 -15.50 -16.02 70.94
CA LYS A 352 -16.18 -16.97 70.06
C LYS A 352 -15.55 -18.36 70.04
N ILE A 353 -14.40 -18.55 70.70
CA ILE A 353 -13.61 -19.79 70.63
C ILE A 353 -13.60 -20.49 71.99
N ASN A 354 -14.06 -21.75 72.01
CA ASN A 354 -13.64 -22.71 73.02
C ASN A 354 -12.54 -23.60 72.44
N MET A 355 -11.59 -24.00 73.28
CA MET A 355 -10.45 -24.81 72.87
C MET A 355 -10.23 -25.97 73.84
N GLY A 356 -9.82 -27.11 73.29
CA GLY A 356 -9.29 -28.28 74.01
C GLY A 356 -8.04 -28.82 73.32
N TYR A 357 -7.37 -29.75 73.98
CA TYR A 357 -6.15 -30.38 73.46
C TYR A 357 -6.09 -31.85 73.89
N VAL A 358 -5.72 -32.75 72.98
CA VAL A 358 -5.51 -34.19 73.22
C VAL A 358 -4.14 -34.58 72.69
N GLY A 359 -3.16 -34.78 73.57
CA GLY A 359 -1.84 -35.32 73.28
C GLY A 359 -1.80 -36.82 73.52
N TYR A 360 -1.55 -37.62 72.48
CA TYR A 360 -1.85 -39.05 72.50
C TYR A 360 -0.70 -39.98 72.08
N SER A 361 -0.56 -41.08 72.82
CA SER A 361 0.22 -42.26 72.50
C SER A 361 -0.38 -43.47 73.25
N ILE A 362 0.40 -44.52 73.45
CA ILE A 362 0.10 -45.60 74.40
C ILE A 362 0.83 -45.36 75.72
N GLU A 363 0.05 -45.20 76.78
CA GLU A 363 0.56 -44.95 78.14
C GLU A 363 1.49 -46.07 78.63
N GLY A 364 2.59 -45.68 79.27
CA GLY A 364 3.61 -46.59 79.79
C GLY A 364 4.08 -46.18 81.18
N TYR A 365 4.97 -46.99 81.77
CA TYR A 365 5.41 -46.80 83.17
C TYR A 365 6.11 -45.45 83.45
N SER A 366 6.64 -44.78 82.42
CA SER A 366 7.41 -43.54 82.55
C SER A 366 6.97 -42.42 81.60
N TYR A 367 5.80 -42.54 80.96
CA TYR A 367 5.25 -41.55 80.03
C TYR A 367 3.74 -41.76 79.87
N SER A 368 2.98 -40.68 79.80
CA SER A 368 1.52 -40.68 79.77
C SER A 368 0.98 -39.72 78.73
N ASN A 369 -0.27 -39.93 78.33
CA ASN A 369 -1.02 -38.99 77.51
C ASN A 369 -1.33 -37.71 78.31
N GLY A 370 -1.74 -36.65 77.61
CA GLY A 370 -2.07 -35.35 78.21
C GLY A 370 -3.29 -34.73 77.56
N ALA A 371 -4.14 -34.08 78.36
CA ALA A 371 -5.34 -33.42 77.86
C ALA A 371 -5.57 -32.07 78.53
N VAL A 372 -5.94 -31.06 77.75
CA VAL A 372 -6.61 -29.84 78.23
C VAL A 372 -8.09 -30.00 77.90
N GLN A 373 -8.93 -30.02 78.93
CA GLN A 373 -10.38 -30.13 78.77
C GLN A 373 -10.96 -28.89 78.07
N MET A 374 -12.07 -29.06 77.37
CA MET A 374 -12.74 -27.99 76.64
C MET A 374 -13.08 -26.81 77.56
N GLY A 375 -12.67 -25.59 77.18
CA GLY A 375 -13.01 -24.36 77.88
C GLY A 375 -12.81 -23.13 77.01
N SER A 376 -13.31 -21.98 77.47
CA SER A 376 -13.15 -20.70 76.74
C SER A 376 -11.67 -20.39 76.48
N PHE A 377 -11.34 -19.90 75.29
CA PHE A 377 -9.96 -19.74 74.81
C PHE A 377 -9.03 -19.08 75.84
N ASP A 378 -9.44 -17.94 76.40
CA ASP A 378 -8.63 -17.19 77.37
C ASP A 378 -8.39 -17.94 78.70
N SER A 379 -9.26 -18.89 79.07
CA SER A 379 -9.09 -19.72 80.26
C SER A 379 -8.09 -20.88 80.07
N VAL A 380 -7.97 -21.40 78.85
CA VAL A 380 -7.16 -22.60 78.54
C VAL A 380 -5.85 -22.30 77.80
N LYS A 381 -5.72 -21.15 77.14
CA LYS A 381 -4.59 -20.84 76.22
C LYS A 381 -3.20 -21.11 76.81
N ASN A 382 -2.96 -20.71 78.06
CA ASN A 382 -1.67 -20.94 78.73
C ASN A 382 -1.40 -22.42 79.01
N GLN A 383 -2.46 -23.21 79.29
CA GLN A 383 -2.33 -24.66 79.45
C GLN A 383 -2.01 -25.33 78.11
N VAL A 384 -2.71 -24.94 77.03
CA VAL A 384 -2.49 -25.43 75.66
C VAL A 384 -1.07 -25.16 75.17
N LYS A 385 -0.51 -23.96 75.39
CA LYS A 385 0.91 -23.67 75.08
C LYS A 385 1.89 -24.52 75.90
N SER A 386 1.55 -24.80 77.17
CA SER A 386 2.43 -25.55 78.07
C SER A 386 2.45 -27.07 77.84
N ILE A 387 1.33 -27.67 77.39
CA ILE A 387 1.10 -29.12 77.53
C ILE A 387 1.93 -29.98 76.56
N THR A 388 2.30 -29.48 75.38
CA THR A 388 3.15 -30.22 74.44
C THR A 388 4.54 -30.47 75.05
N PRO A 389 4.96 -31.74 75.26
CA PRO A 389 6.24 -32.06 75.88
C PRO A 389 7.40 -31.83 74.90
N SER A 390 8.62 -31.72 75.43
CA SER A 390 9.84 -31.62 74.62
C SER A 390 10.38 -32.97 74.12
N TRP A 391 9.75 -34.08 74.50
CA TRP A 391 10.11 -35.44 74.12
C TRP A 391 8.90 -36.37 74.31
N THR A 392 8.72 -37.34 73.42
CA THR A 392 7.53 -38.21 73.34
C THR A 392 7.88 -39.70 73.28
N ASN A 393 6.93 -40.60 73.56
CA ASN A 393 7.16 -42.04 73.51
C ASN A 393 5.83 -42.83 73.41
N GLY A 394 5.93 -44.08 72.98
CA GLY A 394 4.80 -45.00 72.81
C GLY A 394 4.41 -45.22 71.35
N GLY A 395 3.44 -46.11 71.15
CA GLY A 395 2.79 -46.34 69.86
C GLY A 395 1.62 -45.39 69.60
N THR A 396 1.06 -45.50 68.40
CA THR A 396 0.16 -44.50 67.83
C THR A 396 -1.30 -44.97 67.91
N PHE A 397 -2.06 -44.45 68.87
CA PHE A 397 -3.46 -44.85 69.11
C PHE A 397 -4.47 -43.79 68.65
N THR A 398 -4.35 -43.35 67.38
CA THR A 398 -5.14 -42.27 66.78
C THR A 398 -6.65 -42.44 66.97
N GLN A 399 -7.17 -43.68 66.93
CA GLN A 399 -8.60 -43.94 67.14
C GLN A 399 -9.08 -43.47 68.52
N LYS A 400 -8.32 -43.74 69.59
CA LYS A 400 -8.68 -43.29 70.94
C LYS A 400 -8.64 -41.76 71.02
N ALA A 401 -7.63 -41.15 70.42
CA ALA A 401 -7.46 -39.69 70.43
C ALA A 401 -8.62 -38.96 69.73
N LEU A 402 -9.05 -39.48 68.57
CA LEU A 402 -10.25 -39.01 67.87
C LEU A 402 -11.51 -39.18 68.72
N ARG A 403 -11.67 -40.32 69.41
CA ARG A 403 -12.79 -40.56 70.33
C ARG A 403 -12.78 -39.58 71.52
N ASP A 404 -11.62 -39.38 72.15
CA ASP A 404 -11.45 -38.45 73.28
C ASP A 404 -11.80 -37.01 72.86
N ALA A 405 -11.37 -36.57 71.67
CA ALA A 405 -11.71 -35.27 71.11
C ALA A 405 -13.20 -35.15 70.74
N GLY A 406 -13.79 -36.20 70.16
CA GLY A 406 -15.22 -36.29 69.90
C GLY A 406 -16.09 -36.26 71.16
N ASN A 407 -15.55 -36.71 72.28
CA ASN A 407 -16.17 -36.58 73.60
C ASN A 407 -16.04 -35.15 74.15
N MET A 408 -14.89 -34.48 73.98
CA MET A 408 -14.74 -33.05 74.34
C MET A 408 -15.69 -32.14 73.55
N LEU A 409 -15.95 -32.46 72.27
CA LEU A 409 -16.83 -31.68 71.39
C LEU A 409 -18.32 -31.99 71.55
N SER A 410 -18.68 -33.01 72.34
CA SER A 410 -20.01 -33.64 72.40
C SER A 410 -21.18 -32.77 72.87
N VAL A 411 -20.94 -31.54 73.34
CA VAL A 411 -21.98 -30.62 73.81
C VAL A 411 -22.78 -30.06 72.62
N PRO A 412 -24.11 -30.29 72.51
CA PRO A 412 -24.93 -29.80 71.39
C PRO A 412 -25.32 -28.32 71.59
N ASN A 413 -24.34 -27.43 71.51
CA ASN A 413 -24.47 -25.97 71.65
C ASN A 413 -24.66 -25.22 70.32
N GLY A 414 -24.68 -25.93 69.18
CA GLY A 414 -24.79 -25.31 67.84
C GLY A 414 -23.51 -24.60 67.36
N HIS A 415 -22.41 -24.68 68.10
CA HIS A 415 -21.10 -24.18 67.67
C HIS A 415 -20.55 -25.06 66.54
N LYS A 416 -19.77 -24.49 65.62
CA LYS A 416 -18.98 -25.29 64.67
C LYS A 416 -18.00 -26.15 65.46
N LYS A 417 -17.89 -27.44 65.13
CA LYS A 417 -17.03 -28.41 65.81
C LYS A 417 -15.84 -28.75 64.92
N VAL A 418 -14.62 -28.51 65.39
CA VAL A 418 -13.39 -28.78 64.61
C VAL A 418 -12.39 -29.60 65.41
N ILE A 419 -11.86 -30.65 64.79
CA ILE A 419 -10.66 -31.38 65.21
C ILE A 419 -9.52 -30.99 64.27
N VAL A 420 -8.33 -30.69 64.78
CA VAL A 420 -7.10 -30.57 63.98
C VAL A 420 -6.16 -31.70 64.40
N LEU A 421 -6.05 -32.73 63.56
CA LEU A 421 -5.24 -33.92 63.77
C LEU A 421 -3.81 -33.73 63.21
N LEU A 422 -2.81 -33.82 64.07
CA LEU A 422 -1.38 -33.72 63.72
C LEU A 422 -0.70 -35.06 64.00
N THR A 423 -0.25 -35.79 62.98
CA THR A 423 0.35 -37.15 63.14
C THR A 423 1.25 -37.54 61.97
N ASP A 424 2.25 -38.40 62.21
CA ASP A 424 3.07 -39.05 61.17
C ASP A 424 2.43 -40.34 60.60
N GLY A 425 1.21 -40.67 61.05
CA GLY A 425 0.14 -41.21 60.21
C GLY A 425 0.00 -42.73 60.08
N VAL A 426 0.72 -43.52 60.88
CA VAL A 426 0.49 -44.97 60.97
C VAL A 426 -0.06 -45.31 62.36
N PRO A 427 -1.38 -45.57 62.52
CA PRO A 427 -1.93 -46.01 63.80
C PRO A 427 -1.44 -47.43 64.10
N THR A 428 -0.64 -47.60 65.15
CA THR A 428 -0.09 -48.91 65.56
C THR A 428 -0.90 -49.59 66.67
N PHE A 429 -2.00 -48.97 67.10
CA PHE A 429 -2.97 -49.49 68.06
C PHE A 429 -4.39 -49.10 67.65
N SER A 430 -5.36 -49.99 67.85
CA SER A 430 -6.79 -49.69 67.68
C SER A 430 -7.66 -50.43 68.70
N TYR A 431 -8.92 -50.01 68.84
CA TYR A 431 -9.95 -50.84 69.45
C TYR A 431 -10.35 -51.96 68.49
N LYS A 432 -10.74 -53.11 69.03
CA LYS A 432 -11.09 -54.29 68.23
C LYS A 432 -12.42 -54.07 67.52
N VAL A 433 -12.44 -54.31 66.21
CA VAL A 433 -13.62 -54.19 65.35
C VAL A 433 -14.59 -55.34 65.64
N GLN A 434 -15.86 -55.00 65.82
CA GLN A 434 -16.97 -55.95 66.05
C GLN A 434 -17.97 -55.97 64.87
N ARG A 435 -18.06 -54.87 64.12
CA ARG A 435 -18.82 -54.74 62.86
C ARG A 435 -18.15 -53.75 61.93
N VAL A 436 -18.38 -53.91 60.63
CA VAL A 436 -17.96 -52.93 59.61
C VAL A 436 -19.15 -52.45 58.77
N HIS A 437 -18.95 -51.35 58.04
CA HIS A 437 -19.74 -51.02 56.86
C HIS A 437 -18.85 -51.25 55.62
N ALA A 438 -19.35 -52.00 54.65
CA ALA A 438 -18.62 -52.34 53.43
C ALA A 438 -19.17 -51.62 52.20
N GLN A 439 -18.30 -50.79 51.59
CA GLN A 439 -18.55 -50.14 50.30
C GLN A 439 -18.16 -51.07 49.14
N SER A 440 -17.17 -51.95 49.34
CA SER A 440 -16.83 -53.03 48.42
C SER A 440 -16.28 -54.25 49.17
N SER A 441 -15.86 -55.30 48.45
CA SER A 441 -15.17 -56.45 49.04
C SER A 441 -13.77 -56.13 49.58
N SER A 442 -13.17 -55.00 49.20
CA SER A 442 -11.83 -54.55 49.61
C SER A 442 -11.82 -53.19 50.34
N ASN A 443 -12.95 -52.47 50.36
CA ASN A 443 -13.09 -51.17 51.01
C ASN A 443 -14.23 -51.20 52.04
N TYR A 444 -13.85 -51.11 53.32
CA TYR A 444 -14.76 -51.16 54.48
C TYR A 444 -14.10 -50.50 55.71
N TYR A 445 -14.93 -49.91 56.56
CA TYR A 445 -14.52 -49.23 57.79
C TYR A 445 -15.29 -49.76 59.01
N GLY A 446 -14.70 -49.67 60.19
CA GLY A 446 -15.30 -50.13 61.44
C GLY A 446 -16.49 -49.28 61.86
N THR A 447 -17.64 -49.90 62.10
CA THR A 447 -18.82 -49.26 62.72
C THR A 447 -19.01 -49.73 64.16
N GLN A 448 -18.71 -51.01 64.38
CA GLN A 448 -18.67 -51.74 65.64
C GLN A 448 -17.33 -51.72 66.38
N PHE A 449 -17.22 -51.26 67.63
CA PHE A 449 -15.99 -51.42 68.44
C PHE A 449 -16.23 -52.06 69.80
N SER A 450 -15.20 -52.69 70.36
CA SER A 450 -15.17 -53.13 71.76
C SER A 450 -13.96 -52.61 72.53
N ASN A 451 -14.00 -52.69 73.87
CA ASN A 451 -12.91 -52.23 74.74
C ASN A 451 -11.58 -53.03 74.59
N THR A 452 -11.61 -54.20 73.94
CA THR A 452 -10.39 -54.96 73.60
C THR A 452 -9.54 -54.17 72.59
N GLN A 453 -8.21 -54.25 72.69
CA GLN A 453 -7.29 -53.55 71.79
C GLN A 453 -6.57 -54.53 70.85
N ASP A 454 -6.41 -54.11 69.59
CA ASP A 454 -5.42 -54.68 68.68
C ASP A 454 -4.11 -53.89 68.83
N GLN A 455 -3.02 -54.59 69.14
CA GLN A 455 -1.75 -54.00 69.59
C GLN A 455 -0.54 -54.42 68.72
N PRO A 456 -0.52 -54.13 67.41
CA PRO A 456 0.62 -54.46 66.55
C PRO A 456 1.89 -53.64 66.81
N GLY A 457 1.80 -52.49 67.48
CA GLY A 457 2.95 -51.84 68.14
C GLY A 457 3.79 -50.92 67.24
N ASN A 458 4.31 -51.42 66.12
CA ASN A 458 5.18 -50.69 65.19
C ASN A 458 4.74 -50.76 63.71
N THR A 459 3.52 -51.23 63.45
CA THR A 459 2.88 -51.36 62.14
C THR A 459 1.37 -51.26 62.34
N SER A 460 0.62 -50.93 61.29
CA SER A 460 -0.83 -51.05 61.29
C SER A 460 -1.31 -52.51 61.18
N ARG A 461 -0.45 -53.45 60.75
CA ARG A 461 -0.86 -54.83 60.47
C ARG A 461 -1.11 -55.66 61.73
N ILE A 462 -2.35 -56.07 61.93
CA ILE A 462 -2.78 -56.89 63.07
C ILE A 462 -2.21 -58.32 62.94
N SER A 463 -1.50 -58.77 63.96
CA SER A 463 -0.82 -60.07 63.96
C SER A 463 -1.76 -61.27 64.13
N ARG A 464 -2.89 -61.08 64.82
CA ARG A 464 -3.97 -62.05 65.02
C ARG A 464 -5.22 -61.64 64.25
N ILE A 465 -5.13 -61.74 62.92
CA ILE A 465 -6.22 -61.44 61.99
C ILE A 465 -7.50 -62.18 62.40
N TYR A 466 -8.63 -61.49 62.37
CA TYR A 466 -9.97 -61.99 62.65
C TYR A 466 -10.96 -61.44 61.61
N ASP A 467 -12.21 -61.92 61.61
CA ASP A 467 -13.26 -61.39 60.74
C ASP A 467 -14.37 -60.72 61.57
N ALA A 468 -15.01 -59.69 60.99
CA ALA A 468 -16.18 -59.01 61.55
C ALA A 468 -17.31 -58.91 60.49
N PRO A 469 -18.59 -59.06 60.84
CA PRO A 469 -19.70 -58.96 59.90
C PRO A 469 -19.94 -57.51 59.42
N ASP A 470 -20.26 -57.38 58.13
CA ASP A 470 -20.70 -56.13 57.52
C ASP A 470 -22.22 -55.87 57.69
N GLN A 471 -22.76 -54.82 57.05
CA GLN A 471 -24.19 -54.49 57.10
C GLN A 471 -25.11 -55.57 56.50
N ASN A 472 -24.59 -56.49 55.68
CA ASN A 472 -25.29 -57.64 55.12
C ASN A 472 -25.00 -58.94 55.88
N ASN A 473 -24.27 -58.86 57.00
CA ASN A 473 -23.72 -59.98 57.77
C ASN A 473 -22.74 -60.88 56.99
N LEU A 474 -22.10 -60.34 55.94
CA LEU A 474 -20.96 -60.99 55.30
C LEU A 474 -19.69 -60.68 56.10
N PHE A 475 -18.92 -61.71 56.43
CA PHE A 475 -17.68 -61.56 57.19
C PHE A 475 -16.58 -60.88 56.36
N ARG A 476 -15.99 -59.83 56.93
CA ARG A 476 -14.88 -59.04 56.37
C ARG A 476 -13.66 -59.17 57.26
N ARG A 477 -12.50 -59.34 56.63
CA ARG A 477 -11.22 -59.59 57.28
C ARG A 477 -10.66 -58.32 57.90
N ILE A 478 -10.30 -58.38 59.18
CA ILE A 478 -9.72 -57.28 59.94
C ILE A 478 -8.24 -57.59 60.18
N ASP A 479 -7.38 -57.04 59.33
CA ASP A 479 -5.92 -57.19 59.41
C ASP A 479 -5.16 -55.86 59.49
N SER A 480 -5.86 -54.72 59.60
CA SER A 480 -5.24 -53.40 59.80
C SER A 480 -6.02 -52.52 60.79
N THR A 481 -5.30 -51.87 61.71
CA THR A 481 -5.77 -50.84 62.66
C THR A 481 -6.42 -49.64 61.97
N PHE A 482 -6.07 -49.36 60.72
CA PHE A 482 -6.68 -48.30 59.92
C PHE A 482 -8.20 -48.50 59.75
N ILE A 483 -8.69 -49.74 59.65
CA ILE A 483 -10.12 -50.05 59.49
C ILE A 483 -10.92 -49.46 60.65
N ALA A 484 -10.40 -49.59 61.87
CA ALA A 484 -11.03 -49.05 63.07
C ALA A 484 -10.84 -47.54 63.21
N THR A 485 -9.66 -47.03 62.85
CA THR A 485 -9.32 -45.60 62.97
C THR A 485 -10.13 -44.74 61.99
N ILE A 486 -10.25 -45.16 60.74
CA ILE A 486 -11.09 -44.52 59.72
C ILE A 486 -12.56 -44.59 60.11
N GLY A 487 -13.01 -45.72 60.66
CA GLY A 487 -14.38 -45.91 61.15
C GLY A 487 -14.79 -44.90 62.24
N GLU A 488 -13.92 -44.68 63.24
CA GLU A 488 -14.14 -43.65 64.26
C GLU A 488 -14.19 -42.24 63.64
N ALA A 489 -13.27 -41.94 62.73
CA ALA A 489 -13.23 -40.65 62.04
C ALA A 489 -14.51 -40.39 61.23
N MET A 490 -15.02 -41.39 60.50
CA MET A 490 -16.26 -41.28 59.73
C MET A 490 -17.48 -41.03 60.62
N ALA A 491 -17.59 -41.72 61.77
CA ALA A 491 -18.67 -41.46 62.72
C ALA A 491 -18.65 -40.03 63.28
N LEU A 492 -17.47 -39.47 63.55
CA LEU A 492 -17.35 -38.09 64.01
C LEU A 492 -17.80 -37.09 62.92
N LYS A 493 -17.48 -37.37 61.65
CA LYS A 493 -17.94 -36.57 60.50
C LYS A 493 -19.46 -36.61 60.34
N GLU A 494 -20.08 -37.79 60.44
CA GLU A 494 -21.55 -37.94 60.38
C GLU A 494 -22.27 -37.22 61.54
N ARG A 495 -21.60 -37.02 62.69
CA ARG A 495 -22.09 -36.20 63.81
C ARG A 495 -21.95 -34.68 63.59
N GLY A 496 -21.38 -34.23 62.48
CA GLY A 496 -21.12 -32.82 62.19
C GLY A 496 -19.83 -32.28 62.80
N ILE A 497 -18.83 -33.14 63.09
CA ILE A 497 -17.49 -32.71 63.51
C ILE A 497 -16.57 -32.67 62.28
N GLU A 498 -16.02 -31.49 62.01
CA GLU A 498 -15.07 -31.27 60.91
C GLU A 498 -13.66 -31.70 61.33
N ILE A 499 -13.07 -32.67 60.63
CA ILE A 499 -11.71 -33.15 60.91
C ILE A 499 -10.75 -32.54 59.90
N HIS A 500 -9.86 -31.65 60.35
CA HIS A 500 -8.69 -31.20 59.61
C HIS A 500 -7.51 -32.12 59.94
N GLY A 501 -6.61 -32.34 58.99
CA GLY A 501 -5.43 -33.20 59.16
C GLY A 501 -4.14 -32.59 58.62
N LEU A 502 -3.04 -32.84 59.32
CA LEU A 502 -1.68 -32.66 58.82
C LEU A 502 -0.94 -34.01 58.90
N GLY A 503 -0.58 -34.57 57.75
CA GLY A 503 0.32 -35.72 57.68
C GLY A 503 1.77 -35.28 57.78
N ILE A 504 2.40 -35.55 58.93
CA ILE A 504 3.74 -35.07 59.26
C ILE A 504 4.79 -36.06 58.77
N GLN A 505 5.46 -35.71 57.67
CA GLN A 505 6.54 -36.47 57.05
C GLN A 505 6.21 -37.97 56.91
N LEU A 506 5.00 -38.26 56.40
CA LEU A 506 4.45 -39.62 56.34
C LEU A 506 5.45 -40.64 55.76
N GLN A 507 5.51 -41.81 56.39
CA GLN A 507 6.35 -42.93 55.97
C GLN A 507 5.51 -44.05 55.35
N SER A 508 6.17 -45.04 54.76
CA SER A 508 5.55 -46.32 54.43
C SER A 508 5.34 -47.19 55.68
N ASP A 509 4.48 -48.21 55.58
CA ASP A 509 4.34 -49.29 56.55
C ASP A 509 4.73 -50.62 55.87
N PRO A 510 6.03 -50.97 55.82
CA PRO A 510 6.50 -52.17 55.11
C PRO A 510 5.99 -53.47 55.69
N ALA A 511 5.62 -53.50 56.97
CA ALA A 511 5.10 -54.69 57.64
C ALA A 511 3.61 -54.94 57.32
N ALA A 512 2.84 -53.89 57.02
CA ALA A 512 1.53 -53.98 56.38
C ALA A 512 1.60 -54.09 54.84
N GLY A 513 2.75 -53.79 54.24
CA GLY A 513 2.96 -53.79 52.79
C GLY A 513 2.48 -52.51 52.10
N LEU A 514 2.41 -51.39 52.82
CA LEU A 514 1.83 -50.12 52.35
C LEU A 514 2.92 -49.08 52.02
N SER A 515 2.80 -48.42 50.87
CA SER A 515 3.64 -47.26 50.49
C SER A 515 3.24 -45.96 51.23
N LYS A 516 4.09 -44.92 51.18
CA LYS A 516 3.74 -43.57 51.71
C LYS A 516 2.40 -43.07 51.13
N ALA A 517 2.18 -43.25 49.82
CA ALA A 517 0.95 -42.81 49.15
C ALA A 517 -0.29 -43.58 49.63
N GLU A 518 -0.16 -44.85 50.00
CA GLU A 518 -1.26 -45.66 50.55
C GLU A 518 -1.52 -45.37 52.04
N VAL A 519 -0.50 -44.96 52.79
CA VAL A 519 -0.66 -44.40 54.15
C VAL A 519 -1.37 -43.04 54.06
N GLU A 520 -0.91 -42.15 53.16
CA GLU A 520 -1.53 -40.85 52.91
C GLU A 520 -2.98 -40.96 52.42
N SER A 521 -3.28 -41.90 51.53
CA SER A 521 -4.65 -42.20 51.08
C SER A 521 -5.58 -42.59 52.23
N ARG A 522 -5.07 -43.31 53.24
CA ARG A 522 -5.83 -43.65 54.46
C ARG A 522 -5.95 -42.47 55.42
N MET A 523 -4.92 -41.64 55.55
CA MET A 523 -4.99 -40.37 56.28
C MET A 523 -6.08 -39.45 55.70
N ARG A 524 -6.13 -39.34 54.37
CA ARG A 524 -7.12 -38.54 53.61
C ARG A 524 -8.57 -39.04 53.80
N GLN A 525 -8.80 -40.31 54.11
CA GLN A 525 -10.14 -40.83 54.43
C GLN A 525 -10.65 -40.39 55.81
N MET A 526 -9.76 -40.01 56.74
CA MET A 526 -10.13 -39.59 58.09
C MET A 526 -10.61 -38.13 58.15
N VAL A 527 -10.04 -37.24 57.34
CA VAL A 527 -10.43 -35.81 57.32
C VAL A 527 -11.81 -35.57 56.70
N SER A 528 -12.39 -34.41 56.98
CA SER A 528 -13.55 -33.89 56.25
C SER A 528 -13.12 -33.21 54.94
N SER A 529 -14.09 -33.00 54.04
CA SER A 529 -13.94 -32.07 52.91
C SER A 529 -14.71 -30.76 53.18
N ASP A 530 -14.45 -29.77 52.33
CA ASP A 530 -15.35 -28.64 52.12
C ASP A 530 -16.59 -29.05 51.28
N GLU A 531 -17.36 -28.05 50.83
CA GLU A 531 -18.54 -28.23 49.97
C GLU A 531 -18.22 -28.58 48.50
N LYS A 532 -16.98 -28.34 48.04
CA LYS A 532 -16.51 -28.67 46.68
C LYS A 532 -15.99 -30.11 46.60
N GLY A 533 -15.72 -30.72 47.76
CA GLY A 533 -15.07 -32.03 47.90
C GLY A 533 -13.57 -31.96 48.15
N ASP A 534 -12.99 -30.76 48.27
CA ASP A 534 -11.58 -30.57 48.61
C ASP A 534 -11.35 -30.93 50.08
N LEU A 535 -10.41 -31.86 50.31
CA LEU A 535 -10.12 -32.40 51.63
C LEU A 535 -9.38 -31.38 52.51
N TYR A 536 -9.79 -31.24 53.78
CA TYR A 536 -9.06 -30.48 54.80
C TYR A 536 -7.80 -31.23 55.29
N TYR A 537 -7.00 -31.74 54.36
CA TYR A 537 -5.77 -32.48 54.61
C TYR A 537 -4.60 -31.83 53.89
N GLU A 538 -3.53 -31.55 54.65
CA GLU A 538 -2.25 -31.08 54.13
C GLU A 538 -1.13 -32.08 54.52
N SER A 539 -0.04 -32.11 53.75
CA SER A 539 1.16 -32.90 54.07
C SER A 539 2.31 -31.95 54.40
N ALA A 540 3.01 -32.20 55.51
CA ALA A 540 4.24 -31.50 55.89
C ALA A 540 5.45 -32.39 55.53
N ASP A 541 6.25 -32.03 54.52
CA ASP A 541 7.44 -32.80 54.14
C ASP A 541 8.68 -32.40 54.95
N HIS A 542 8.66 -31.23 55.60
CA HIS A 542 9.65 -30.77 56.57
C HIS A 542 8.98 -30.42 57.91
N ALA A 543 9.75 -30.42 59.01
CA ALA A 543 9.22 -30.12 60.32
C ALA A 543 8.72 -28.66 60.45
N THR A 544 9.35 -27.70 59.76
CA THR A 544 8.94 -26.29 59.71
C THR A 544 7.53 -26.10 59.14
N ASP A 545 7.11 -26.97 58.23
CA ASP A 545 5.82 -26.91 57.55
C ASP A 545 4.66 -27.12 58.57
N ILE A 546 4.94 -27.77 59.70
CA ILE A 546 4.01 -27.93 60.84
C ILE A 546 3.71 -26.57 61.49
N SER A 547 4.74 -25.78 61.76
CA SER A 547 4.61 -24.48 62.44
C SER A 547 4.15 -23.37 61.48
N GLU A 548 4.16 -23.62 60.16
CA GLU A 548 3.48 -22.82 59.15
C GLU A 548 2.01 -23.24 58.94
N TYR A 549 1.69 -24.54 58.88
CA TYR A 549 0.32 -25.06 58.79
C TYR A 549 -0.56 -24.54 59.93
N LEU A 550 -0.07 -24.64 61.17
CA LEU A 550 -0.80 -24.14 62.33
C LEU A 550 -0.98 -22.61 62.28
N ALA A 551 0.01 -21.86 61.81
CA ALA A 551 -0.16 -20.42 61.56
C ALA A 551 -1.24 -20.15 60.50
N LYS A 552 -1.23 -20.86 59.36
CA LYS A 552 -2.27 -20.77 58.32
C LYS A 552 -3.67 -21.05 58.87
N LYS A 553 -3.85 -22.10 59.68
CA LYS A 553 -5.17 -22.43 60.27
C LYS A 553 -5.64 -21.39 61.28
N ALA A 554 -4.75 -20.84 62.12
CA ALA A 554 -5.13 -19.77 63.04
C ALA A 554 -5.57 -18.49 62.29
N VAL A 555 -4.90 -18.14 61.18
CA VAL A 555 -5.34 -17.02 60.32
C VAL A 555 -6.64 -17.38 59.58
N GLN A 556 -6.79 -18.59 59.04
CA GLN A 556 -8.02 -19.05 58.35
C GLN A 556 -9.27 -19.02 59.26
N ILE A 557 -9.12 -19.24 60.57
CA ILE A 557 -10.20 -19.16 61.57
C ILE A 557 -10.60 -17.71 61.89
N SER A 558 -9.68 -16.74 61.75
CA SER A 558 -9.82 -15.41 62.37
C SER A 558 -9.78 -14.23 61.41
N ALA A 559 -9.26 -14.40 60.19
CA ALA A 559 -8.97 -13.34 59.25
C ALA A 559 -9.98 -13.24 58.11
N THR A 560 -10.30 -12.02 57.69
CA THR A 560 -11.18 -11.74 56.54
C THR A 560 -10.58 -12.16 55.20
N VAL A 561 -9.25 -12.19 55.10
CA VAL A 561 -8.52 -12.70 53.94
C VAL A 561 -7.90 -14.04 54.31
N SER A 562 -8.47 -15.11 53.77
CA SER A 562 -8.09 -16.50 54.08
C SER A 562 -7.98 -17.32 52.79
N ASN A 563 -6.76 -17.75 52.46
CA ASN A 563 -6.45 -18.39 51.18
C ASN A 563 -6.88 -17.54 49.96
N GLY A 564 -6.74 -16.21 50.07
CA GLY A 564 -7.12 -15.28 49.03
C GLY A 564 -6.25 -15.38 47.78
N GLN A 565 -6.79 -14.92 46.65
CA GLN A 565 -6.14 -14.94 45.34
C GLN A 565 -6.17 -13.57 44.66
N ILE A 566 -5.12 -13.25 43.90
CA ILE A 566 -5.05 -12.10 42.98
C ILE A 566 -4.82 -12.63 41.57
N ASN A 567 -5.60 -12.13 40.61
CA ASN A 567 -5.33 -12.30 39.18
C ASN A 567 -5.14 -10.92 38.54
N ASP A 568 -3.97 -10.71 37.95
CA ASP A 568 -3.57 -9.44 37.34
C ASP A 568 -3.03 -9.66 35.91
N PRO A 569 -3.90 -9.60 34.89
CA PRO A 569 -3.49 -9.70 33.49
C PRO A 569 -2.91 -8.36 33.00
N ILE A 570 -1.78 -8.37 32.31
CA ILE A 570 -1.26 -7.17 31.62
C ILE A 570 -2.07 -6.90 30.35
N ALA A 571 -2.15 -5.63 29.92
CA ALA A 571 -2.82 -5.24 28.67
C ALA A 571 -1.82 -4.67 27.66
N GLU A 572 -2.05 -4.92 26.37
CA GLU A 572 -1.30 -4.28 25.30
C GLU A 572 -1.54 -2.75 25.32
N PRO A 573 -0.50 -1.93 25.03
CA PRO A 573 0.83 -2.29 24.55
C PRO A 573 1.87 -2.40 25.67
N PHE A 574 1.54 -2.90 26.86
CA PHE A 574 2.51 -3.07 27.95
C PHE A 574 2.99 -4.52 28.09
N ILE A 575 4.29 -4.69 28.38
CA ILE A 575 4.88 -5.98 28.78
C ILE A 575 5.50 -5.87 30.18
N TYR A 576 5.55 -6.99 30.92
CA TYR A 576 6.26 -7.04 32.20
C TYR A 576 7.77 -6.87 31.99
N GLN A 577 8.40 -6.03 32.82
CA GLN A 577 9.86 -5.90 32.87
C GLN A 577 10.44 -7.09 33.66
N PRO A 578 11.22 -8.01 33.05
CA PRO A 578 11.66 -9.23 33.72
C PRO A 578 12.52 -8.95 34.96
N GLY A 579 12.37 -9.79 36.00
CA GLY A 579 13.14 -9.71 37.24
C GLY A 579 12.70 -8.64 38.24
N THR A 580 11.60 -7.94 38.00
CA THR A 580 11.12 -6.84 38.88
C THR A 580 10.03 -7.24 39.87
N LEU A 581 9.38 -8.39 39.65
CA LEU A 581 8.28 -8.88 40.51
C LEU A 581 8.78 -9.21 41.91
N SER A 582 8.16 -8.61 42.93
CA SER A 582 8.41 -8.90 44.35
C SER A 582 7.14 -8.74 45.18
N VAL A 583 7.08 -9.43 46.33
CA VAL A 583 6.02 -9.26 47.34
C VAL A 583 6.65 -9.02 48.71
N LYS A 584 6.07 -8.12 49.50
CA LYS A 584 6.57 -7.70 50.82
C LYS A 584 5.41 -7.54 51.79
N SER A 585 5.64 -7.87 53.06
CA SER A 585 4.77 -7.40 54.14
C SER A 585 5.01 -5.90 54.37
N VAL A 586 3.93 -5.11 54.42
CA VAL A 586 3.95 -3.66 54.66
C VAL A 586 2.94 -3.23 55.74
N GLY A 587 2.36 -4.21 56.45
CA GLY A 587 1.39 -3.98 57.51
C GLY A 587 1.98 -3.33 58.77
N THR A 588 1.09 -2.97 59.69
CA THR A 588 1.47 -2.60 61.07
C THR A 588 1.88 -3.86 61.84
N SER A 589 1.25 -4.99 61.50
CA SER A 589 1.63 -6.34 61.90
C SER A 589 2.33 -7.05 60.73
N PRO A 590 3.42 -7.81 60.97
CA PRO A 590 4.04 -8.62 59.93
C PRO A 590 3.12 -9.79 59.53
N THR A 591 3.17 -10.21 58.27
CA THR A 591 2.44 -11.39 57.79
C THR A 591 3.02 -12.68 58.36
N THR A 592 2.16 -13.54 58.94
CA THR A 592 2.56 -14.84 59.52
C THR A 592 2.95 -15.87 58.46
N VAL A 593 2.56 -15.65 57.20
CA VAL A 593 2.78 -16.52 56.03
C VAL A 593 3.20 -15.64 54.85
N THR A 594 4.17 -16.08 54.06
CA THR A 594 4.53 -15.41 52.80
C THR A 594 3.60 -15.89 51.68
N PRO A 595 2.87 -15.02 50.97
CA PRO A 595 2.00 -15.44 49.88
C PRO A 595 2.82 -15.96 48.68
N SER A 596 2.29 -16.95 47.97
CA SER A 596 2.87 -17.38 46.70
C SER A 596 2.62 -16.32 45.62
N ILE A 597 3.57 -16.12 44.70
CA ILE A 597 3.41 -15.20 43.57
C ILE A 597 4.17 -15.70 42.33
N SER A 598 3.53 -15.65 41.16
CA SER A 598 4.02 -16.15 39.88
C SER A 598 3.63 -15.22 38.73
N ILE A 599 4.26 -15.41 37.56
CA ILE A 599 3.73 -14.93 36.28
C ILE A 599 3.37 -16.16 35.44
N GLU A 600 2.11 -16.26 35.05
CA GLU A 600 1.56 -17.32 34.20
C GLU A 600 1.10 -16.69 32.88
N GLY A 601 1.93 -16.84 31.85
CA GLY A 601 1.74 -16.15 30.56
C GLY A 601 1.76 -14.63 30.76
N ASN A 602 0.65 -13.97 30.45
CA ASN A 602 0.46 -12.52 30.60
C ASN A 602 -0.17 -12.12 31.95
N THR A 603 -0.34 -13.04 32.90
CA THR A 603 -1.02 -12.80 34.18
C THR A 603 -0.08 -12.97 35.37
N ILE A 604 0.08 -11.94 36.21
CA ILE A 604 0.59 -12.13 37.56
C ILE A 604 -0.51 -12.81 38.38
N LYS A 605 -0.18 -13.92 39.03
CA LYS A 605 -1.05 -14.55 40.01
C LYS A 605 -0.40 -14.52 41.39
N SER A 606 -1.21 -14.37 42.42
CA SER A 606 -0.80 -14.61 43.79
C SER A 606 -1.86 -15.44 44.49
N ASN A 607 -1.46 -16.55 45.10
CA ASN A 607 -2.35 -17.48 45.80
C ASN A 607 -1.88 -17.68 47.24
N GLN A 608 -2.72 -18.27 48.09
CA GLN A 608 -2.41 -18.51 49.51
C GLN A 608 -2.13 -17.20 50.28
N ILE A 609 -2.93 -16.17 50.01
CA ILE A 609 -2.88 -14.91 50.74
C ILE A 609 -3.65 -15.09 52.07
N TYR A 610 -2.99 -14.83 53.19
CA TYR A 610 -3.55 -14.93 54.54
C TYR A 610 -3.23 -13.64 55.30
N LEU A 611 -4.24 -12.80 55.58
CA LEU A 611 -4.05 -11.48 56.19
C LEU A 611 -5.12 -11.23 57.26
N GLY A 612 -4.73 -11.34 58.53
CA GLY A 612 -5.54 -10.89 59.66
C GLY A 612 -5.39 -9.39 59.92
N LYS A 613 -5.82 -8.97 61.13
CA LYS A 613 -5.73 -7.59 61.59
C LYS A 613 -4.33 -6.99 61.44
N ASP A 614 -4.30 -5.75 60.94
CA ASP A 614 -3.10 -4.93 60.71
C ASP A 614 -2.08 -5.52 59.72
N GLN A 615 -2.33 -6.70 59.15
CA GLN A 615 -1.48 -7.33 58.13
C GLN A 615 -1.83 -6.82 56.74
N GLU A 616 -0.78 -6.48 55.98
CA GLU A 616 -0.88 -5.96 54.62
C GLU A 616 0.30 -6.47 53.79
N ILE A 617 0.03 -6.84 52.54
CA ILE A 617 1.06 -7.11 51.53
C ILE A 617 1.08 -6.02 50.48
N GLN A 618 2.26 -5.77 49.94
CA GLN A 618 2.46 -5.04 48.71
C GLN A 618 3.18 -5.93 47.69
N ILE A 619 2.55 -6.11 46.54
CA ILE A 619 3.16 -6.64 45.32
C ILE A 619 3.71 -5.44 44.54
N HIS A 620 4.95 -5.54 44.09
CA HIS A 620 5.60 -4.56 43.22
C HIS A 620 6.13 -5.25 41.97
N TYR A 621 5.94 -4.63 40.82
CA TYR A 621 6.56 -5.01 39.55
C TYR A 621 6.72 -3.76 38.66
N GLN A 622 7.39 -3.91 37.52
CA GLN A 622 7.45 -2.87 36.50
C GLN A 622 6.87 -3.34 35.16
N VAL A 623 6.31 -2.41 34.39
CA VAL A 623 5.86 -2.63 33.01
C VAL A 623 6.47 -1.61 32.05
N ARG A 624 6.53 -1.99 30.78
CA ARG A 624 7.22 -1.25 29.73
C ARG A 624 6.33 -1.10 28.49
N ILE A 625 6.06 0.14 28.08
CA ILE A 625 5.15 0.45 26.96
C ILE A 625 5.84 0.22 25.60
N GLN A 626 5.20 -0.52 24.71
CA GLN A 626 5.74 -0.96 23.42
C GLN A 626 5.41 0.03 22.29
N THR A 627 6.04 1.21 22.37
CA THR A 627 6.00 2.30 21.38
C THR A 627 6.31 1.92 19.92
N GLU A 628 6.97 0.79 19.69
CA GLU A 628 7.39 0.30 18.37
C GLU A 628 6.35 -0.55 17.64
N ASN A 629 5.26 -0.93 18.31
CA ASN A 629 4.16 -1.67 17.72
C ASN A 629 3.46 -0.80 16.64
N GLU A 630 2.93 -1.44 15.59
CA GLU A 630 2.35 -0.72 14.44
C GLU A 630 1.09 0.06 14.84
N ASP A 631 0.22 -0.54 15.66
CA ASP A 631 -0.99 0.07 16.22
C ASP A 631 -0.72 1.03 17.41
N PHE A 632 0.54 1.40 17.68
CA PHE A 632 0.85 2.32 18.76
C PHE A 632 0.39 3.76 18.44
N HIS A 633 -0.28 4.41 19.37
CA HIS A 633 -0.75 5.78 19.27
C HIS A 633 -0.10 6.65 20.35
N PRO A 634 0.82 7.56 19.98
CA PRO A 634 1.40 8.53 20.90
C PRO A 634 0.32 9.47 21.45
N ASN A 635 0.55 9.97 22.66
CA ASN A 635 -0.38 10.79 23.45
C ASN A 635 -1.70 10.11 23.89
N PHE A 636 -1.93 8.85 23.50
CA PHE A 636 -3.11 8.04 23.83
C PHE A 636 -2.93 7.24 25.14
N TRP A 637 -3.95 7.24 25.98
CA TRP A 637 -4.03 6.52 27.25
C TRP A 637 -4.38 5.05 27.02
N TYR A 638 -3.47 4.18 27.43
CA TYR A 638 -3.68 2.74 27.47
C TYR A 638 -3.76 2.30 28.94
N GLN A 639 -4.73 1.45 29.27
CA GLN A 639 -4.73 0.74 30.55
C GLN A 639 -3.51 -0.18 30.63
N MET A 640 -2.83 -0.21 31.77
CA MET A 640 -1.64 -1.05 31.96
C MET A 640 -1.99 -2.54 32.08
N ASN A 641 -3.24 -2.84 32.44
CA ASN A 641 -3.70 -4.16 32.80
C ASN A 641 -5.14 -4.38 32.31
N GLY A 642 -5.53 -5.64 32.14
CA GLY A 642 -6.93 -6.02 32.03
C GLY A 642 -7.61 -6.07 33.41
N ARG A 643 -8.83 -6.62 33.44
CA ARG A 643 -9.64 -6.80 34.66
C ARG A 643 -8.80 -7.45 35.78
N THR A 644 -8.41 -6.64 36.76
CA THR A 644 -7.52 -7.04 37.86
C THR A 644 -8.37 -7.35 39.08
N THR A 645 -8.36 -8.58 39.58
CA THR A 645 -9.28 -9.04 40.63
C THR A 645 -8.57 -9.55 41.88
N PHE A 646 -9.27 -9.44 43.02
CA PHE A 646 -8.92 -10.03 44.30
C PHE A 646 -10.11 -10.84 44.82
N GLN A 647 -9.88 -12.11 45.14
CA GLN A 647 -10.84 -12.97 45.85
C GLN A 647 -10.34 -13.11 47.30
N PRO A 648 -11.04 -12.55 48.31
CA PRO A 648 -10.56 -12.57 49.70
C PRO A 648 -10.56 -13.97 50.32
N ASN A 649 -11.48 -14.82 49.88
CA ASN A 649 -11.55 -16.23 50.26
C ASN A 649 -12.03 -17.08 49.07
N ILE A 650 -11.23 -18.08 48.67
CA ILE A 650 -11.51 -19.02 47.58
C ILE A 650 -12.79 -19.86 47.79
N ASP A 651 -13.27 -19.97 49.03
CA ASP A 651 -14.49 -20.71 49.40
C ASP A 651 -15.77 -19.87 49.23
N THR A 652 -15.61 -18.62 48.77
CA THR A 652 -16.70 -17.68 48.50
C THR A 652 -16.66 -17.21 47.05
N ASN A 653 -17.83 -16.92 46.48
CA ASN A 653 -17.94 -16.24 45.18
C ASN A 653 -17.72 -14.72 45.32
N GLU A 654 -17.07 -14.26 46.40
CA GLU A 654 -16.80 -12.84 46.63
C GLU A 654 -15.61 -12.39 45.80
N LEU A 655 -15.77 -11.26 45.11
CA LEU A 655 -14.75 -10.72 44.22
C LEU A 655 -14.68 -9.20 44.37
N ALA A 656 -13.47 -8.69 44.54
CA ALA A 656 -13.15 -7.27 44.58
C ALA A 656 -12.31 -6.90 43.34
N GLU A 657 -12.51 -5.70 42.81
CA GLU A 657 -11.76 -5.22 41.64
C GLU A 657 -10.80 -4.09 41.99
N PHE A 658 -9.58 -4.20 41.49
CA PHE A 658 -8.58 -3.14 41.61
C PHE A 658 -8.80 -2.10 40.51
N GLY A 659 -8.80 -0.81 40.89
CA GLY A 659 -8.79 0.28 39.92
C GLY A 659 -7.52 0.26 39.05
N ILE A 660 -7.69 0.05 37.75
CA ILE A 660 -6.61 -0.15 36.78
C ILE A 660 -5.96 1.20 36.44
N PRO A 661 -4.62 1.34 36.56
CA PRO A 661 -3.91 2.52 36.12
C PRO A 661 -3.76 2.55 34.58
N SER A 662 -3.69 3.74 34.02
CA SER A 662 -3.42 3.97 32.60
C SER A 662 -2.20 4.86 32.41
N ALA A 663 -1.45 4.65 31.31
CA ALA A 663 -0.36 5.52 30.90
C ALA A 663 -0.32 5.75 29.39
N LYS A 664 0.50 6.72 28.98
CA LYS A 664 0.74 7.10 27.59
C LYS A 664 2.20 7.43 27.34
N ALA A 665 2.70 7.20 26.14
CA ALA A 665 3.98 7.76 25.69
C ALA A 665 3.74 9.02 24.84
N PRO A 666 4.58 10.08 24.96
CA PRO A 666 4.52 11.25 24.09
C PRO A 666 4.89 10.92 22.63
N GLY A 667 4.36 11.73 21.71
CA GLY A 667 4.75 11.75 20.31
C GLY A 667 5.61 12.96 19.94
N VAL A 668 6.12 12.97 18.71
CA VAL A 668 6.80 14.12 18.09
C VAL A 668 6.11 14.53 16.80
N SER A 669 6.16 15.82 16.48
CA SER A 669 5.69 16.35 15.20
C SER A 669 6.85 16.85 14.37
N LEU A 670 6.85 16.54 13.07
CA LEU A 670 7.90 16.95 12.13
C LEU A 670 7.48 18.21 11.36
N HIS A 671 8.47 19.04 11.02
CA HIS A 671 8.32 20.18 10.11
C HIS A 671 9.26 19.97 8.93
N ILE A 672 8.70 19.56 7.79
CA ILE A 672 9.47 19.25 6.57
C ILE A 672 9.42 20.45 5.63
N LYS A 673 10.54 20.80 5.00
CA LYS A 673 10.65 21.96 4.11
C LYS A 673 11.23 21.59 2.75
N LYS A 674 10.65 22.14 1.69
CA LYS A 674 11.16 22.04 0.32
C LYS A 674 11.45 23.42 -0.24
N LEU A 675 12.72 23.68 -0.53
CA LEU A 675 13.20 24.86 -1.24
C LEU A 675 13.17 24.59 -2.75
N TRP A 676 12.90 25.63 -3.53
CA TRP A 676 12.86 25.59 -5.00
C TRP A 676 13.74 26.69 -5.61
N GLU A 677 14.47 26.34 -6.66
CA GLU A 677 15.33 27.24 -7.43
C GLU A 677 15.05 27.05 -8.93
N GLU A 678 14.17 27.89 -9.48
CA GLU A 678 13.96 27.99 -10.92
C GLU A 678 15.02 28.93 -11.50
N PHE A 679 15.72 28.54 -12.58
CA PHE A 679 16.61 29.48 -13.26
C PHE A 679 15.85 30.47 -14.14
N ASP A 680 14.76 30.03 -14.76
CA ASP A 680 13.92 30.79 -15.70
C ASP A 680 12.77 31.54 -15.02
N ASN A 681 12.59 31.36 -13.71
CA ASN A 681 11.44 31.83 -12.92
C ASN A 681 10.08 31.21 -13.35
N ASN A 682 10.06 30.15 -14.16
CA ASN A 682 8.82 29.48 -14.55
C ASN A 682 8.38 28.46 -13.48
N LEU A 683 7.43 28.89 -12.64
CA LEU A 683 6.85 28.09 -11.54
C LEU A 683 5.80 27.06 -12.00
N ALA A 684 5.39 27.11 -13.28
CA ALA A 684 4.39 26.18 -13.82
C ALA A 684 4.89 24.73 -13.83
N ASP A 685 6.20 24.54 -14.05
CA ASP A 685 6.82 23.22 -14.22
C ASP A 685 7.05 22.48 -12.89
N ARG A 686 6.85 23.15 -11.75
CA ARG A 686 6.84 22.51 -10.42
C ARG A 686 5.68 21.51 -10.34
N PRO A 687 5.90 20.26 -9.88
CA PRO A 687 4.86 19.24 -9.79
C PRO A 687 3.78 19.59 -8.76
N ASP A 688 2.60 18.95 -8.82
CA ASP A 688 1.53 19.17 -7.83
C ASP A 688 1.89 18.68 -6.41
N GLN A 689 2.92 17.84 -6.27
CA GLN A 689 3.45 17.36 -4.99
C GLN A 689 4.88 16.80 -5.12
N VAL A 690 5.60 16.79 -4.00
CA VAL A 690 6.85 16.02 -3.82
C VAL A 690 6.69 15.04 -2.65
N THR A 691 7.43 13.93 -2.67
CA THR A 691 7.37 12.89 -1.63
C THR A 691 8.76 12.60 -1.09
N PHE A 692 8.90 12.61 0.24
CA PHE A 692 10.12 12.26 0.96
C PHE A 692 9.94 10.93 1.68
N GLU A 693 11.02 10.14 1.72
CA GLU A 693 11.19 9.04 2.67
C GLU A 693 11.79 9.59 3.96
N ILE A 694 11.18 9.24 5.10
CA ILE A 694 11.63 9.55 6.46
C ILE A 694 12.11 8.25 7.10
N GLN A 695 13.35 8.25 7.58
CA GLN A 695 13.96 7.15 8.32
C GLN A 695 13.85 7.38 9.83
N ARG A 696 13.53 6.31 10.57
CA ARG A 696 13.47 6.19 12.03
C ARG A 696 14.63 5.33 12.52
N GLU A 697 15.51 5.89 13.34
CA GLU A 697 16.67 5.18 13.91
C GLU A 697 16.48 4.81 15.39
N HIS A 698 17.27 3.85 15.88
CA HIS A 698 17.20 3.29 17.23
C HIS A 698 15.98 2.40 17.55
N THR A 699 15.32 1.81 16.54
CA THR A 699 14.37 0.70 16.76
C THR A 699 15.02 -0.47 17.49
N THR A 700 14.37 -1.04 18.50
CA THR A 700 14.80 -2.24 19.24
C THR A 700 14.00 -3.49 18.88
N ASN A 701 12.77 -3.33 18.38
CA ASN A 701 11.97 -4.41 17.78
C ASN A 701 12.36 -4.57 16.30
N ALA A 702 12.66 -5.80 15.88
CA ALA A 702 13.05 -6.10 14.50
C ALA A 702 11.91 -5.89 13.47
N ALA A 703 10.66 -6.03 13.90
CA ALA A 703 9.45 -5.82 13.09
C ALA A 703 8.98 -4.35 13.06
N ALA A 704 9.58 -3.47 13.86
CA ALA A 704 9.22 -2.05 13.89
C ALA A 704 9.47 -1.38 12.53
N TRP A 705 8.54 -0.54 12.07
CA TRP A 705 8.72 0.24 10.86
C TRP A 705 9.97 1.13 10.97
N LYS A 706 10.76 1.22 9.90
CA LYS A 706 12.02 2.00 9.84
C LYS A 706 11.99 3.13 8.84
N ASN A 707 11.24 2.96 7.75
CA ASN A 707 11.04 3.99 6.74
C ASN A 707 9.53 4.26 6.64
N GLY A 708 9.16 5.54 6.54
CA GLY A 708 7.82 6.00 6.18
C GLY A 708 7.93 7.12 5.14
N TYR A 709 6.80 7.62 4.64
CA TYR A 709 6.75 8.60 3.57
C TYR A 709 5.87 9.79 3.90
N ILE A 710 6.31 10.99 3.53
CA ILE A 710 5.55 12.24 3.69
C ILE A 710 5.46 13.00 2.37
N ARG A 711 4.26 13.51 2.06
CA ARG A 711 3.99 14.37 0.91
C ARG A 711 3.90 15.83 1.33
N ILE A 712 4.52 16.70 0.54
CA ILE A 712 4.26 18.14 0.51
C ILE A 712 3.62 18.45 -0.83
N THR A 713 2.39 18.97 -0.79
CA THR A 713 1.62 19.41 -1.96
C THR A 713 1.99 20.84 -2.36
N LYS A 714 1.83 21.16 -3.64
CA LYS A 714 1.97 22.52 -4.18
C LYS A 714 0.97 23.45 -3.48
N PRO A 715 1.40 24.59 -2.90
CA PRO A 715 0.49 25.56 -2.29
C PRO A 715 -0.49 26.13 -3.31
N ALA A 716 -1.69 26.51 -2.86
CA ALA A 716 -2.70 27.15 -3.71
C ALA A 716 -2.21 28.48 -4.32
N GLU A 717 -1.32 29.19 -3.61
CA GLU A 717 -0.60 30.37 -4.09
C GLU A 717 0.91 30.08 -4.10
N ASP A 718 1.37 29.28 -5.07
CA ASP A 718 2.79 28.95 -5.29
C ASP A 718 3.58 30.18 -5.80
N THR A 719 3.80 31.13 -4.90
CA THR A 719 4.49 32.41 -5.13
C THR A 719 5.85 32.49 -4.42
N ALA A 720 6.15 31.51 -3.57
CA ALA A 720 7.38 31.43 -2.78
C ALA A 720 8.33 30.36 -3.32
N ASN A 721 9.62 30.50 -3.02
CA ASN A 721 10.65 29.48 -3.28
C ASN A 721 10.77 28.48 -2.11
N THR A 722 9.69 28.28 -1.36
CA THR A 722 9.61 27.36 -0.22
C THR A 722 8.19 26.84 -0.09
N TRP A 723 8.06 25.51 -0.05
CA TRP A 723 6.87 24.83 0.48
C TRP A 723 7.24 24.23 1.83
N GLU A 724 6.31 24.20 2.76
CA GLU A 724 6.53 23.61 4.07
C GLU A 724 5.30 22.88 4.57
N ARG A 725 5.52 21.83 5.35
CA ARG A 725 4.47 21.10 6.07
C ARG A 725 4.91 20.92 7.51
N ALA A 726 4.30 21.71 8.39
CA ALA A 726 4.46 21.64 9.84
C ALA A 726 3.54 20.58 10.45
N ASP A 727 3.69 20.35 11.75
CA ASP A 727 2.78 19.59 12.62
C ASP A 727 2.46 18.16 12.15
N VAL A 728 3.39 17.53 11.41
CA VAL A 728 3.25 16.15 10.91
C VAL A 728 3.46 15.15 12.04
N ASP A 729 2.38 14.54 12.55
CA ASP A 729 2.36 13.55 13.63
C ASP A 729 2.36 12.08 13.12
N LYS A 730 2.06 11.88 11.83
CA LYS A 730 1.99 10.57 11.15
C LYS A 730 2.68 10.57 9.78
N LEU A 731 3.12 9.40 9.36
CA LEU A 731 3.70 9.13 8.04
C LEU A 731 2.92 8.05 7.30
N SER A 732 3.07 7.95 5.98
CA SER A 732 2.54 6.82 5.23
C SER A 732 3.52 5.65 5.15
N ALA A 733 3.01 4.42 5.19
CA ALA A 733 3.80 3.23 4.88
C ALA A 733 4.15 3.11 3.38
N ASN A 734 3.40 3.80 2.49
CA ASN A 734 3.54 3.69 1.04
C ASN A 734 3.74 5.06 0.40
N SER A 735 4.56 5.14 -0.66
CA SER A 735 4.77 6.36 -1.46
C SER A 735 3.88 6.48 -2.70
N GLY A 736 3.19 5.40 -3.09
CA GLY A 736 2.42 5.27 -4.33
C GLY A 736 0.93 5.64 -4.22
N GLU A 737 0.07 4.89 -4.92
CA GLU A 737 -1.39 5.14 -4.93
C GLU A 737 -2.05 4.85 -3.57
N SER A 738 -1.54 3.86 -2.83
CA SER A 738 -1.97 3.48 -1.47
C SER A 738 -1.43 4.40 -0.36
N TYR A 739 -1.22 5.68 -0.66
CA TYR A 739 -0.73 6.68 0.30
C TYR A 739 -1.80 7.01 1.36
N GLN A 740 -1.58 6.57 2.59
CA GLN A 740 -2.38 6.89 3.78
C GLN A 740 -1.46 7.08 4.99
N GLU A 741 -1.64 8.16 5.74
CA GLU A 741 -0.77 8.53 6.88
C GLU A 741 -1.22 7.83 8.16
N ILE A 742 -0.64 6.64 8.41
CA ILE A 742 -1.02 5.72 9.49
C ILE A 742 0.11 5.46 10.49
N LEU A 743 1.38 5.63 10.10
CA LEU A 743 2.54 5.33 10.92
C LEU A 743 2.78 6.46 11.93
N SER A 744 2.46 6.20 13.20
CA SER A 744 2.66 7.13 14.30
C SER A 744 4.13 7.47 14.58
N LEU A 745 4.36 8.68 15.12
CA LEU A 745 5.68 9.19 15.53
C LEU A 745 5.84 9.26 17.07
N PRO A 746 6.13 8.15 17.78
CA PRO A 746 6.48 8.17 19.20
C PRO A 746 7.80 8.90 19.48
N GLN A 747 7.96 9.48 20.68
CA GLN A 747 9.20 10.18 21.06
C GLN A 747 10.38 9.23 21.37
N TYR A 748 10.10 8.06 21.95
CA TYR A 748 11.11 7.08 22.38
C TYR A 748 10.74 5.66 22.00
N ASN A 749 11.74 4.78 21.94
CA ASN A 749 11.65 3.36 21.60
C ASN A 749 11.23 2.49 22.80
N ASN A 750 11.09 1.18 22.61
CA ASN A 750 10.62 0.28 23.67
C ASN A 750 11.56 0.22 24.89
N GLN A 751 12.82 0.67 24.77
CA GLN A 751 13.77 0.77 25.88
C GLN A 751 13.79 2.14 26.57
N GLY A 752 13.07 3.15 26.04
CA GLY A 752 13.03 4.52 26.58
C GLY A 752 14.10 5.46 26.02
N GLN A 753 14.84 5.03 24.98
CA GLN A 753 15.77 5.89 24.23
C GLN A 753 15.00 6.66 23.15
N ALA A 754 15.30 7.95 23.00
CA ALA A 754 14.65 8.81 22.01
C ALA A 754 14.87 8.30 20.57
N PHE A 755 13.83 8.40 19.73
CA PHE A 755 13.94 8.17 18.29
C PHE A 755 14.66 9.33 17.60
N SER A 756 15.43 9.02 16.55
CA SER A 756 15.87 10.02 15.57
C SER A 756 15.03 9.87 14.31
N TYR A 757 14.55 11.01 13.79
CA TYR A 757 13.72 11.10 12.59
C TYR A 757 14.36 12.06 11.60
N GLN A 758 14.68 11.57 10.40
CA GLN A 758 15.31 12.37 9.35
C GLN A 758 14.84 11.91 7.97
N THR A 759 14.77 12.83 7.01
CA THR A 759 14.61 12.47 5.59
C THR A 759 15.83 11.68 5.12
N SER A 760 15.62 10.48 4.57
CA SER A 760 16.67 9.69 3.91
C SER A 760 16.81 10.03 2.43
N LYS A 761 15.71 10.40 1.78
CA LYS A 761 15.62 10.55 0.32
C LYS A 761 14.37 11.33 -0.11
N GLU A 762 14.48 12.14 -1.15
CA GLU A 762 13.32 12.55 -1.96
C GLU A 762 13.11 11.57 -3.15
N LEU A 763 11.86 11.27 -3.48
CA LEU A 763 11.55 10.51 -4.70
C LEU A 763 11.87 11.36 -5.96
N PRO A 764 12.31 10.76 -7.08
CA PRO A 764 12.76 11.52 -8.25
C PRO A 764 11.72 12.53 -8.75
N VAL A 765 12.12 13.79 -8.87
CA VAL A 765 11.31 14.88 -9.41
C VAL A 765 11.78 15.18 -10.84
N PRO A 766 11.00 14.86 -11.89
CA PRO A 766 11.42 15.07 -13.28
C PRO A 766 11.76 16.55 -13.56
N GLY A 767 12.90 16.81 -14.19
CA GLY A 767 13.36 18.17 -14.52
C GLY A 767 14.03 18.92 -13.37
N TYR A 768 14.32 18.28 -12.24
CA TYR A 768 14.96 18.91 -11.08
C TYR A 768 16.09 18.05 -10.49
N ASP A 769 17.21 18.69 -10.17
CA ASP A 769 18.27 18.13 -9.34
C ASP A 769 17.91 18.32 -7.86
N SER A 770 17.91 17.24 -7.10
CA SER A 770 17.48 17.20 -5.71
C SER A 770 18.66 17.11 -4.74
N GLN A 771 18.66 17.97 -3.72
CA GLN A 771 19.73 18.07 -2.72
C GLN A 771 19.15 18.14 -1.30
N GLN A 772 19.67 17.33 -0.38
CA GLN A 772 19.40 17.48 1.05
C GLN A 772 20.21 18.65 1.64
N ILE A 773 19.57 19.51 2.43
CA ILE A 773 20.18 20.67 3.09
C ILE A 773 20.41 20.39 4.58
N ASP A 774 19.43 19.76 5.24
CA ASP A 774 19.52 19.29 6.62
C ASP A 774 18.62 18.04 6.82
N ALA A 775 18.40 17.63 8.07
CA ALA A 775 17.62 16.44 8.42
C ALA A 775 16.15 16.47 7.95
N LEU A 776 15.54 17.65 7.71
CA LEU A 776 14.15 17.80 7.26
C LEU A 776 13.96 18.84 6.13
N THR A 777 15.03 19.51 5.69
CA THR A 777 15.00 20.46 4.55
C THR A 777 15.68 19.88 3.30
N TRP A 778 14.98 19.92 2.17
CA TRP A 778 15.52 19.62 0.84
C TRP A 778 15.42 20.83 -0.09
N LYS A 779 16.23 20.84 -1.15
CA LYS A 779 16.20 21.81 -2.25
C LYS A 779 16.01 21.07 -3.57
N ASN A 780 15.24 21.65 -4.50
CA ASN A 780 15.26 21.32 -5.92
C ASN A 780 15.83 22.50 -6.70
N THR A 781 16.77 22.22 -7.60
CA THR A 781 17.27 23.17 -8.60
C THR A 781 16.84 22.70 -9.98
N LYS A 782 16.22 23.57 -10.77
CA LYS A 782 15.67 23.21 -12.08
C LYS A 782 16.78 22.84 -13.08
N GLN A 783 16.66 21.69 -13.72
CA GLN A 783 17.58 21.23 -14.75
C GLN A 783 17.38 22.02 -16.04
N PHE A 784 18.47 22.49 -16.64
CA PHE A 784 18.43 23.15 -17.95
C PHE A 784 18.52 22.12 -19.07
N THR A 785 17.53 22.06 -19.96
CA THR A 785 17.58 21.22 -21.17
C THR A 785 18.56 21.82 -22.19
N PRO A 786 19.65 21.12 -22.57
CA PRO A 786 20.62 21.66 -23.53
C PRO A 786 20.02 21.83 -24.93
N LEU A 787 20.12 23.04 -25.49
CA LEU A 787 19.39 23.45 -26.69
C LEU A 787 20.02 22.93 -27.99
N ASP A 788 19.20 22.75 -29.02
CA ASP A 788 19.64 22.56 -30.40
C ASP A 788 19.69 23.89 -31.17
N LEU A 789 20.26 23.88 -32.37
CA LEU A 789 20.31 25.01 -33.30
C LEU A 789 19.93 24.55 -34.70
N LYS A 790 18.81 25.06 -35.21
CA LYS A 790 18.33 24.82 -36.58
C LYS A 790 18.44 26.09 -37.42
N ILE A 791 19.21 25.99 -38.50
CA ILE A 791 19.33 27.02 -39.54
C ILE A 791 18.40 26.66 -40.70
N THR A 792 17.72 27.65 -41.28
CA THR A 792 16.96 27.52 -42.54
C THR A 792 17.56 28.44 -43.61
N LYS A 793 17.68 27.95 -44.85
CA LYS A 793 18.46 28.63 -45.89
C LYS A 793 17.65 29.04 -47.11
N ASN A 794 17.65 30.34 -47.39
CA ASN A 794 16.90 30.97 -48.48
C ASN A 794 17.82 31.75 -49.43
N SER A 795 17.33 31.98 -50.63
CA SER A 795 17.92 32.90 -51.60
C SER A 795 17.32 34.30 -51.47
N SER A 796 18.13 35.33 -51.75
CA SER A 796 17.68 36.71 -51.91
C SER A 796 16.60 36.92 -53.00
N THR A 797 16.45 35.97 -53.93
CA THR A 797 15.39 35.99 -54.96
C THR A 797 14.09 35.32 -54.52
N GLY A 798 14.03 34.79 -53.28
CA GLY A 798 12.83 34.27 -52.63
C GLY A 798 12.70 32.74 -52.62
N GLU A 799 13.56 32.02 -53.34
CA GLU A 799 13.66 30.57 -53.26
C GLU A 799 14.08 30.11 -51.87
N LYS A 800 13.53 28.99 -51.41
CA LYS A 800 13.81 28.41 -50.09
C LYS A 800 14.60 27.12 -50.21
N ASP A 801 14.94 26.54 -49.07
CA ASP A 801 15.39 25.16 -48.91
C ASP A 801 16.72 24.91 -49.67
N LEU A 802 17.67 25.84 -49.56
CA LEU A 802 18.98 25.75 -50.25
C LEU A 802 19.94 24.80 -49.53
N ILE A 803 20.46 23.80 -50.24
CA ILE A 803 21.47 22.85 -49.74
C ILE A 803 22.88 23.26 -50.16
N GLY A 804 23.89 22.64 -49.56
CA GLY A 804 25.30 22.77 -49.92
C GLY A 804 26.05 23.96 -49.30
N ALA A 805 25.42 24.75 -48.42
CA ALA A 805 26.14 25.68 -47.55
C ALA A 805 26.98 24.93 -46.49
N VAL A 806 27.91 25.62 -45.83
CA VAL A 806 28.65 25.07 -44.69
C VAL A 806 28.63 26.06 -43.53
N PHE A 807 28.22 25.54 -42.37
CA PHE A 807 28.18 26.27 -41.11
C PHE A 807 29.16 25.68 -40.12
N LYS A 808 29.99 26.54 -39.55
CA LYS A 808 30.84 26.23 -38.40
C LYS A 808 30.25 26.84 -37.14
N LEU A 809 30.23 26.10 -36.04
CA LEU A 809 29.95 26.62 -34.71
C LEU A 809 31.21 26.52 -33.85
N THR A 810 31.54 27.60 -33.14
CA THR A 810 32.66 27.65 -32.19
C THR A 810 32.28 28.38 -30.89
N GLY A 811 32.56 27.80 -29.73
CA GLY A 811 32.33 28.40 -28.41
C GLY A 811 32.21 27.33 -27.33
N ASP A 812 32.57 27.66 -26.08
CA ASP A 812 32.60 26.72 -24.94
C ASP A 812 33.12 25.31 -25.30
N SER A 813 34.40 25.22 -25.69
CA SER A 813 35.06 23.97 -26.13
C SER A 813 34.47 23.27 -27.38
N ILE A 814 33.31 23.70 -27.89
CA ILE A 814 32.76 23.23 -29.16
C ILE A 814 33.54 23.87 -30.30
N ASP A 815 34.04 23.04 -31.22
CA ASP A 815 34.47 23.40 -32.56
C ASP A 815 33.91 22.32 -33.50
N THR A 816 32.89 22.66 -34.29
CA THR A 816 32.19 21.67 -35.14
C THR A 816 31.55 22.30 -36.38
N LEU A 817 31.16 21.45 -37.32
CA LEU A 817 30.31 21.81 -38.45
C LEU A 817 28.87 21.36 -38.18
N LEU A 818 27.89 22.14 -38.64
CA LEU A 818 26.49 21.69 -38.68
C LEU A 818 26.31 20.69 -39.84
N THR A 819 25.39 19.76 -39.64
CA THR A 819 24.96 18.80 -40.67
C THR A 819 23.97 19.45 -41.62
N ASP A 820 24.19 19.35 -42.94
CA ASP A 820 23.18 19.65 -43.96
C ASP A 820 22.19 18.47 -44.03
N ASN A 821 20.91 18.74 -43.76
CA ASN A 821 19.88 17.70 -43.71
C ASN A 821 19.32 17.34 -45.11
N GLY A 822 19.77 18.02 -46.17
CA GLY A 822 19.29 17.80 -47.55
C GLY A 822 17.91 18.40 -47.84
N ASP A 823 17.22 18.95 -46.84
CA ASP A 823 15.98 19.71 -46.94
C ASP A 823 16.21 21.24 -46.93
N GLY A 824 17.47 21.67 -47.00
CA GLY A 824 17.86 23.08 -46.89
C GLY A 824 17.84 23.64 -45.47
N THR A 825 17.75 22.75 -44.48
CA THR A 825 17.97 23.06 -43.07
C THR A 825 19.27 22.44 -42.57
N TYR A 826 19.89 23.10 -41.60
CA TYR A 826 21.16 22.69 -41.00
C TYR A 826 21.00 22.59 -39.50
N SER A 827 21.47 21.50 -38.89
CA SER A 827 21.35 21.27 -37.45
C SER A 827 22.67 20.84 -36.81
N LEU A 828 22.76 20.88 -35.48
CA LEU A 828 23.92 20.36 -34.77
C LEU A 828 24.11 18.86 -35.05
N PRO A 829 25.35 18.35 -35.04
CA PRO A 829 25.59 16.90 -34.92
C PRO A 829 24.95 16.38 -33.63
N GLY A 830 24.29 15.22 -33.66
CA GLY A 830 23.41 14.77 -32.56
C GLY A 830 24.09 14.53 -31.19
N ASN A 831 25.41 14.62 -31.10
CA ASN A 831 26.19 14.58 -29.86
C ASN A 831 26.58 15.98 -29.33
N VAL A 832 26.09 17.06 -29.95
CA VAL A 832 26.41 18.45 -29.65
C VAL A 832 25.11 19.18 -29.28
N LYS A 833 25.11 19.87 -28.14
CA LYS A 833 24.02 20.71 -27.65
C LYS A 833 24.59 21.96 -26.98
N LEU A 834 23.78 23.02 -26.89
CA LEU A 834 24.18 24.32 -26.38
C LEU A 834 23.77 24.46 -24.91
N GLN A 835 24.71 24.88 -24.06
CA GLN A 835 24.51 25.03 -22.63
C GLN A 835 24.17 26.48 -22.26
N LYS A 836 23.48 26.65 -21.13
CA LYS A 836 23.28 27.98 -20.54
C LYS A 836 24.56 28.55 -19.94
N GLU A 837 24.56 29.86 -19.72
CA GLU A 837 25.72 30.67 -19.32
C GLU A 837 26.86 30.76 -20.35
N MET A 838 26.69 30.13 -21.52
CA MET A 838 27.68 30.07 -22.60
C MET A 838 27.40 31.04 -23.75
N THR A 839 28.43 31.26 -24.57
CA THR A 839 28.36 32.09 -25.79
C THR A 839 29.07 31.38 -26.93
N TYR A 840 28.37 31.27 -28.05
CA TYR A 840 28.78 30.56 -29.26
C TYR A 840 28.81 31.52 -30.45
N THR A 841 29.68 31.27 -31.42
CA THR A 841 29.73 31.97 -32.70
C THR A 841 29.40 31.00 -33.81
N LEU A 842 28.29 31.24 -34.51
CA LEU A 842 27.94 30.57 -35.76
C LEU A 842 28.62 31.32 -36.91
N THR A 843 29.23 30.60 -37.86
CA THR A 843 29.90 31.16 -39.04
C THR A 843 29.46 30.44 -40.32
N GLU A 844 28.96 31.17 -41.31
CA GLU A 844 28.81 30.70 -42.69
C GLU A 844 30.19 30.71 -43.35
N THR A 845 30.77 29.53 -43.59
CA THR A 845 32.10 29.39 -44.21
C THR A 845 32.02 29.11 -45.71
N LYS A 846 30.85 28.68 -46.20
CA LYS A 846 30.57 28.46 -47.62
C LYS A 846 29.07 28.69 -47.90
N ALA A 847 28.76 29.39 -48.98
CA ALA A 847 27.40 29.55 -49.48
C ALA A 847 26.90 28.30 -50.25
N PRO A 848 25.58 28.18 -50.52
CA PRO A 848 25.01 27.26 -51.50
C PRO A 848 25.61 27.43 -52.90
N GLU A 849 25.39 26.45 -53.79
CA GLU A 849 25.73 26.59 -55.21
C GLU A 849 24.90 27.71 -55.86
N GLY A 850 25.48 28.46 -56.80
CA GLY A 850 24.83 29.62 -57.44
C GLY A 850 24.64 30.85 -56.54
N HIS A 851 25.30 30.91 -55.37
CA HIS A 851 25.13 31.97 -54.38
C HIS A 851 26.46 32.52 -53.82
N GLU A 852 26.44 33.77 -53.38
CA GLU A 852 27.54 34.37 -52.60
C GLU A 852 27.34 34.19 -51.08
N LEU A 853 28.41 34.41 -50.32
CA LEU A 853 28.33 34.51 -48.86
C LEU A 853 27.47 35.71 -48.45
N SER A 854 26.70 35.51 -47.39
CA SER A 854 25.86 36.56 -46.81
C SER A 854 26.71 37.76 -46.36
N LYS A 855 26.25 39.01 -46.54
CA LYS A 855 26.99 40.23 -46.11
C LYS A 855 27.39 40.22 -44.63
N LYS A 856 26.65 39.46 -43.82
CA LYS A 856 27.00 39.07 -42.45
C LYS A 856 27.19 37.55 -42.46
N THR A 857 28.41 37.09 -42.20
CA THR A 857 28.77 35.66 -42.18
C THR A 857 28.91 35.08 -40.77
N THR A 858 28.83 35.89 -39.71
CA THR A 858 28.97 35.44 -38.31
C THR A 858 27.81 35.91 -37.46
N TRP A 859 27.35 35.09 -36.50
CA TRP A 859 26.29 35.43 -35.54
C TRP A 859 26.73 35.00 -34.13
N GLU A 860 26.61 35.91 -33.16
CA GLU A 860 26.80 35.56 -31.75
C GLU A 860 25.50 34.97 -31.20
N ILE A 861 25.57 33.78 -30.59
CA ILE A 861 24.46 33.10 -29.94
C ILE A 861 24.81 32.95 -28.46
N LYS A 862 24.10 33.66 -27.59
CA LYS A 862 24.34 33.64 -26.14
C LYS A 862 23.11 33.18 -25.39
N ILE A 863 23.30 32.24 -24.47
CA ILE A 863 22.27 31.69 -23.59
C ILE A 863 22.58 32.16 -22.17
N ALA A 864 21.72 32.98 -21.58
CA ALA A 864 21.92 33.53 -20.24
C ALA A 864 21.68 32.49 -19.12
N SER A 865 22.00 32.85 -17.87
CA SER A 865 21.84 31.98 -16.69
C SER A 865 20.38 31.57 -16.41
N ASP A 866 19.44 32.40 -16.87
CA ASP A 866 18.00 32.20 -16.86
C ASP A 866 17.45 31.45 -18.10
N GLY A 867 18.33 30.97 -18.98
CA GLY A 867 17.96 30.30 -20.22
C GLY A 867 17.59 31.25 -21.37
N THR A 868 17.54 32.56 -21.17
CA THR A 868 17.21 33.53 -22.23
C THR A 868 18.20 33.43 -23.37
N VAL A 869 17.71 33.09 -24.56
CA VAL A 869 18.51 33.05 -25.79
C VAL A 869 18.53 34.42 -26.45
N THR A 870 19.72 34.86 -26.83
CA THR A 870 19.94 36.03 -27.68
C THR A 870 20.77 35.66 -28.90
N ILE A 871 20.41 36.22 -30.06
CA ILE A 871 21.23 36.22 -31.27
C ILE A 871 21.64 37.67 -31.53
N ASP A 872 22.94 37.94 -31.57
CA ASP A 872 23.52 39.28 -31.72
C ASP A 872 22.98 40.30 -30.70
N GLY A 873 22.78 39.85 -29.45
CA GLY A 873 22.19 40.67 -28.37
C GLY A 873 20.68 40.91 -28.47
N LYS A 874 20.00 40.40 -29.50
CA LYS A 874 18.52 40.43 -29.61
C LYS A 874 17.92 39.13 -29.10
N THR A 875 16.99 39.20 -28.16
CA THR A 875 16.25 38.04 -27.64
C THR A 875 15.50 37.30 -28.76
N VAL A 876 15.56 35.97 -28.73
CA VAL A 876 14.81 35.07 -29.62
C VAL A 876 14.10 33.98 -28.80
N THR A 877 12.97 33.51 -29.29
CA THR A 877 12.23 32.37 -28.72
C THR A 877 12.74 31.06 -29.31
N THR A 878 12.90 30.04 -28.47
CA THR A 878 13.06 28.65 -28.91
C THR A 878 11.71 28.03 -29.28
N SER A 879 11.74 26.90 -30.00
CA SER A 879 10.62 25.96 -30.14
C SER A 879 11.21 24.56 -30.01
N ASP A 880 10.60 23.70 -29.18
CA ASP A 880 11.03 22.30 -29.02
C ASP A 880 12.54 22.20 -28.71
N ASP A 881 12.97 22.94 -27.68
CA ASP A 881 14.36 23.13 -27.24
C ASP A 881 15.34 23.55 -28.34
N THR A 882 14.85 24.08 -29.46
CA THR A 882 15.64 24.41 -30.65
C THR A 882 15.63 25.91 -30.93
N ILE A 883 16.82 26.49 -31.06
CA ILE A 883 17.04 27.85 -31.54
C ILE A 883 16.83 27.86 -33.06
N GLN A 884 15.94 28.71 -33.57
CA GLN A 884 15.65 28.82 -35.01
C GLN A 884 16.31 30.09 -35.59
N LEU A 885 17.07 29.95 -36.68
CA LEU A 885 17.66 31.09 -37.40
C LEU A 885 17.51 30.92 -38.93
N THR A 886 16.98 31.93 -39.61
CA THR A 886 16.92 31.96 -41.08
C THR A 886 18.04 32.85 -41.63
N ILE A 887 18.78 32.36 -42.62
CA ILE A 887 19.92 33.09 -43.21
C ILE A 887 19.79 33.09 -44.74
N GLU A 888 19.82 34.28 -45.33
CA GLU A 888 19.59 34.53 -46.76
C GLU A 888 20.92 34.78 -47.50
N ASN A 889 21.18 34.05 -48.59
CA ASN A 889 22.34 34.28 -49.45
C ASN A 889 21.96 35.12 -50.69
N PRO A 890 22.83 36.06 -51.13
CA PRO A 890 22.72 36.68 -52.45
C PRO A 890 22.83 35.63 -53.57
N PHE A 891 21.93 35.69 -54.56
CA PHE A 891 22.01 34.84 -55.77
C PHE A 891 23.03 35.42 -56.76
N VAL A 892 23.81 34.56 -57.41
CA VAL A 892 24.74 34.95 -58.48
C VAL A 892 23.97 34.99 -59.80
N GLU A 893 23.64 36.20 -60.27
CA GLU A 893 22.86 36.38 -61.50
C GLU A 893 23.59 35.84 -62.73
N ILE A 894 22.84 35.20 -63.64
CA ILE A 894 23.39 34.44 -64.77
C ILE A 894 23.29 35.26 -66.06
N PRO A 895 24.40 35.56 -66.76
CA PRO A 895 24.35 36.16 -68.09
C PRO A 895 24.10 35.10 -69.16
N ILE A 896 23.35 35.46 -70.20
CA ILE A 896 23.15 34.65 -71.41
C ILE A 896 23.36 35.47 -72.69
N ALA A 897 23.50 34.80 -73.83
CA ALA A 897 23.58 35.48 -75.12
C ALA A 897 22.87 34.71 -76.25
N VAL A 898 22.73 35.38 -77.39
CA VAL A 898 22.24 34.83 -78.65
C VAL A 898 23.20 35.23 -79.77
N ARG A 899 23.78 34.26 -80.49
CA ARG A 899 24.55 34.49 -81.71
C ARG A 899 23.69 34.28 -82.95
N LYS A 900 23.57 35.34 -83.72
CA LYS A 900 22.80 35.43 -84.97
C LYS A 900 23.72 35.25 -86.18
N TYR A 901 23.34 34.37 -87.10
CA TYR A 901 24.11 34.10 -88.32
C TYR A 901 23.25 33.78 -89.55
N THR A 902 23.91 33.69 -90.70
CA THR A 902 23.50 33.03 -91.95
C THR A 902 24.55 32.00 -92.37
N MET A 903 24.21 31.12 -93.30
CA MET A 903 25.17 30.22 -93.97
C MET A 903 25.60 30.82 -95.31
N GLN A 904 26.90 30.76 -95.62
CA GLN A 904 27.46 31.01 -96.94
C GLN A 904 27.92 29.66 -97.52
N GLY A 905 27.14 29.08 -98.43
CA GLY A 905 27.30 27.69 -98.85
C GLY A 905 26.92 26.70 -97.75
N THR A 906 27.54 25.51 -97.74
CA THR A 906 27.17 24.39 -96.87
C THR A 906 27.75 24.44 -95.45
N ASP A 907 28.93 25.05 -95.25
CA ASP A 907 29.73 24.83 -94.04
C ASP A 907 30.32 26.10 -93.39
N LYS A 908 30.05 27.30 -93.93
CA LYS A 908 30.60 28.57 -93.41
C LYS A 908 29.50 29.46 -92.83
N GLU A 909 29.58 29.75 -91.53
CA GLU A 909 28.70 30.73 -90.87
C GLU A 909 29.22 32.17 -91.06
N ILE A 910 28.29 33.11 -91.25
CA ILE A 910 28.54 34.57 -91.22
C ILE A 910 27.61 35.19 -90.19
N ASN A 911 28.17 35.88 -89.20
CA ASN A 911 27.40 36.52 -88.13
C ASN A 911 26.66 37.77 -88.64
N LEU A 912 25.44 38.01 -88.13
CA LEU A 912 24.54 39.07 -88.61
C LEU A 912 24.27 40.13 -87.52
N LYS A 913 24.60 41.38 -87.84
CA LYS A 913 24.26 42.58 -87.05
C LYS A 913 22.79 42.98 -87.28
N GLY A 914 22.12 43.53 -86.25
CA GLY A 914 20.82 44.18 -86.40
C GLY A 914 19.57 43.29 -86.26
N ALA A 915 19.68 42.05 -85.77
CA ALA A 915 18.51 41.28 -85.33
C ALA A 915 18.09 41.73 -83.93
N ALA A 916 16.81 41.98 -83.71
CA ALA A 916 16.25 42.32 -82.41
C ALA A 916 15.63 41.10 -81.73
N PHE A 917 16.11 40.76 -80.54
CA PHE A 917 15.59 39.70 -79.69
C PHE A 917 14.88 40.28 -78.46
N SER A 918 13.86 39.58 -77.98
CA SER A 918 13.23 39.82 -76.67
C SER A 918 13.47 38.63 -75.76
N LEU A 919 14.00 38.90 -74.56
CA LEU A 919 14.00 37.95 -73.45
C LEU A 919 12.71 38.13 -72.66
N GLN A 920 12.03 37.02 -72.37
CA GLN A 920 10.72 37.01 -71.73
C GLN A 920 10.73 36.04 -70.55
N LYS A 921 10.30 36.48 -69.36
CA LYS A 921 10.15 35.61 -68.17
C LYS A 921 8.74 35.01 -68.14
N LYS A 922 8.60 33.78 -67.64
CA LYS A 922 7.31 33.10 -67.48
C LYS A 922 6.74 33.43 -66.10
N GLU A 923 5.59 34.09 -66.10
CA GLU A 923 4.87 34.46 -64.89
C GLU A 923 4.12 33.28 -64.27
N ALA A 924 3.72 33.41 -63.01
CA ALA A 924 2.97 32.38 -62.28
C ALA A 924 1.62 32.01 -62.94
N ASN A 925 1.05 32.91 -63.75
CA ASN A 925 -0.15 32.65 -64.56
C ASN A 925 0.13 31.86 -65.86
N GLY A 926 1.38 31.46 -66.12
CA GLY A 926 1.81 30.71 -67.30
C GLY A 926 2.11 31.55 -68.55
N THR A 927 1.81 32.86 -68.54
CA THR A 927 2.13 33.77 -69.66
C THR A 927 3.61 34.16 -69.66
N TYR A 928 4.13 34.58 -70.82
CA TYR A 928 5.46 35.15 -70.96
C TYR A 928 5.38 36.66 -71.07
N GLN A 929 6.14 37.38 -70.24
CA GLN A 929 6.26 38.84 -70.25
C GLN A 929 7.67 39.25 -70.70
N PRO A 930 7.82 40.20 -71.64
CA PRO A 930 9.12 40.78 -71.97
C PRO A 930 9.77 41.43 -70.74
N ILE A 931 11.04 41.09 -70.49
CA ILE A 931 11.83 41.69 -69.41
C ILE A 931 13.06 42.46 -69.94
N ASP A 932 13.57 42.11 -71.11
CA ASP A 932 14.61 42.87 -71.81
C ASP A 932 14.50 42.67 -73.34
N SER A 933 15.10 43.57 -74.13
CA SER A 933 15.19 43.45 -75.58
C SER A 933 16.51 44.03 -76.10
N GLN A 934 17.23 43.21 -76.87
CA GLN A 934 18.62 43.44 -77.26
C GLN A 934 18.80 43.25 -78.77
N THR A 935 19.71 44.02 -79.37
CA THR A 935 19.97 43.98 -80.82
C THR A 935 21.38 43.46 -81.10
N THR A 936 21.53 42.60 -82.11
CA THR A 936 22.81 41.93 -82.37
C THR A 936 23.88 42.90 -82.88
N ASN A 937 25.06 42.83 -82.26
CA ASN A 937 26.22 43.64 -82.62
C ASN A 937 26.97 43.05 -83.84
N GLU A 938 28.13 43.63 -84.18
CA GLU A 938 28.96 43.20 -85.34
C GLU A 938 29.53 41.78 -85.23
N LYS A 939 29.52 41.17 -84.03
CA LYS A 939 29.87 39.76 -83.82
C LYS A 939 28.63 38.85 -83.91
N GLY A 940 27.47 39.39 -84.27
CA GLY A 940 26.17 38.71 -84.27
C GLY A 940 25.60 38.47 -82.88
N LEU A 941 26.19 39.03 -81.82
CA LEU A 941 25.80 38.74 -80.43
C LEU A 941 24.81 39.77 -79.89
N ALA A 942 23.73 39.28 -79.28
CA ALA A 942 22.88 40.03 -78.35
C ALA A 942 23.01 39.35 -76.97
N SER A 943 23.29 40.11 -75.91
CA SER A 943 23.55 39.59 -74.55
C SER A 943 22.49 40.10 -73.59
N PHE A 944 22.00 39.22 -72.72
CA PHE A 944 21.07 39.55 -71.63
C PHE A 944 21.77 39.22 -70.30
N ASP A 945 22.01 40.26 -69.51
CA ASP A 945 22.66 40.15 -68.20
C ASP A 945 21.61 40.02 -67.08
N SER A 946 22.06 39.69 -65.86
CA SER A 946 21.23 39.71 -64.64
C SER A 946 20.00 38.77 -64.60
N LEU A 947 20.08 37.54 -65.12
CA LEU A 947 18.97 36.58 -64.97
C LEU A 947 19.02 35.87 -63.59
N THR A 948 17.93 35.99 -62.84
CA THR A 948 17.67 35.23 -61.60
C THR A 948 17.09 33.83 -61.92
N PRO A 949 16.79 32.96 -60.92
CA PRO A 949 16.02 31.75 -61.16
C PRO A 949 14.65 32.04 -61.79
N GLY A 950 14.15 31.08 -62.56
CA GLY A 950 12.86 31.19 -63.26
C GLY A 950 12.86 30.49 -64.61
N LYS A 951 11.68 30.50 -65.25
CA LYS A 951 11.49 29.99 -66.61
C LYS A 951 11.49 31.18 -67.57
N TYR A 952 12.15 31.03 -68.70
CA TYR A 952 12.41 32.11 -69.66
C TYR A 952 12.20 31.62 -71.08
N ARG A 953 12.05 32.55 -72.02
CA ARG A 953 12.28 32.29 -73.44
C ARG A 953 12.93 33.48 -74.12
N VAL A 954 13.81 33.20 -75.07
CA VAL A 954 14.25 34.16 -76.08
C VAL A 954 13.33 34.03 -77.30
N VAL A 955 13.02 35.16 -77.96
CA VAL A 955 12.26 35.23 -79.21
C VAL A 955 12.91 36.26 -80.15
N GLU A 956 13.17 35.92 -81.41
CA GLU A 956 13.49 36.93 -82.44
C GLU A 956 12.23 37.74 -82.76
N THR A 957 12.31 39.05 -82.56
CA THR A 957 11.20 40.00 -82.80
C THR A 957 11.32 40.73 -84.13
N ALA A 958 12.54 40.93 -84.63
CA ALA A 958 12.82 41.36 -86.00
C ALA A 958 14.17 40.79 -86.45
N GLY A 959 14.21 40.20 -87.64
CA GLY A 959 15.45 39.74 -88.26
C GLY A 959 16.27 40.89 -88.88
N PRO A 960 17.53 40.64 -89.25
CA PRO A 960 18.40 41.65 -89.87
C PRO A 960 17.84 42.19 -91.20
N ALA A 961 18.24 43.43 -91.56
CA ALA A 961 17.94 44.00 -92.87
C ALA A 961 18.46 43.09 -94.00
N GLY A 962 17.59 42.77 -94.96
CA GLY A 962 17.88 41.84 -96.06
C GLY A 962 17.54 40.36 -95.81
N TYR A 963 17.26 39.97 -94.57
CA TYR A 963 17.02 38.58 -94.16
C TYR A 963 15.55 38.32 -93.80
N ASP A 964 15.17 37.03 -93.69
CA ASP A 964 13.91 36.63 -93.06
C ASP A 964 13.90 36.96 -91.56
N THR A 965 12.73 36.84 -90.94
CA THR A 965 12.55 36.91 -89.48
C THR A 965 11.97 35.58 -89.04
N SER A 966 12.73 34.84 -88.24
CA SER A 966 12.39 33.49 -87.82
C SER A 966 12.16 33.51 -86.31
N PRO A 967 10.93 33.66 -85.79
CA PRO A 967 10.68 33.77 -84.34
C PRO A 967 11.02 32.46 -83.60
N GLY A 968 12.31 32.27 -83.30
CA GLY A 968 12.86 31.13 -82.58
C GLY A 968 12.43 31.21 -81.12
N ASN A 969 11.43 30.40 -80.74
CA ASN A 969 10.89 30.36 -79.38
C ASN A 969 11.74 29.43 -78.51
N TYR A 970 12.85 29.95 -77.99
CA TYR A 970 13.83 29.17 -77.22
C TYR A 970 13.50 29.22 -75.73
N GLU A 971 12.62 28.33 -75.26
CA GLU A 971 12.27 28.21 -73.84
C GLU A 971 13.38 27.48 -73.04
N PHE A 972 13.80 28.03 -71.91
CA PHE A 972 14.77 27.46 -70.96
C PHE A 972 14.39 27.78 -69.51
N GLN A 973 15.05 27.14 -68.55
CA GLN A 973 14.88 27.43 -67.13
C GLN A 973 16.25 27.65 -66.47
N ILE A 974 16.35 28.64 -65.57
CA ILE A 974 17.42 28.73 -64.58
C ILE A 974 16.83 28.18 -63.27
N ASP A 975 17.46 27.16 -62.69
CA ASP A 975 17.05 26.62 -61.38
C ASP A 975 17.61 27.46 -60.21
N LYS A 976 17.23 27.08 -58.98
CA LYS A 976 17.60 27.83 -57.77
C LYS A 976 19.10 27.78 -57.42
N TYR A 977 19.93 27.07 -58.20
CA TYR A 977 21.38 27.02 -58.04
C TYR A 977 22.12 27.61 -59.26
N GLY A 978 21.42 28.37 -60.11
CA GLY A 978 22.00 29.05 -61.27
C GLY A 978 22.20 28.16 -62.50
N LYS A 979 21.75 26.90 -62.46
CA LYS A 979 21.95 25.97 -63.56
C LYS A 979 20.92 26.19 -64.66
N ILE A 980 21.41 26.40 -65.88
CA ILE A 980 20.57 26.50 -67.08
C ILE A 980 20.14 25.09 -67.53
N ILE A 981 18.83 24.92 -67.69
CA ILE A 981 18.16 23.72 -68.17
C ILE A 981 17.53 24.07 -69.53
N TYR A 982 18.05 23.48 -70.60
CA TYR A 982 17.59 23.66 -71.97
C TYR A 982 17.57 22.32 -72.72
N THR A 983 16.61 22.14 -73.63
CA THR A 983 16.40 20.88 -74.36
C THR A 983 16.76 20.94 -75.84
N GLY A 984 17.03 22.14 -76.39
CA GLY A 984 17.52 22.31 -77.76
C GLY A 984 19.02 22.02 -77.87
N LYS A 985 19.50 21.93 -79.12
CA LYS A 985 20.92 21.64 -79.44
C LYS A 985 21.68 22.84 -80.03
N ASN A 986 20.98 23.94 -80.29
CA ASN A 986 21.51 25.18 -80.85
C ASN A 986 22.15 26.05 -79.75
N THR A 987 23.17 25.51 -79.09
CA THR A 987 23.87 26.18 -77.99
C THR A 987 25.37 26.02 -78.11
N GLU A 988 26.09 27.11 -77.88
CA GLU A 988 27.54 27.17 -77.77
C GLU A 988 27.94 27.87 -76.45
N MET A 989 29.19 27.70 -76.04
CA MET A 989 29.73 28.32 -74.83
C MET A 989 30.79 29.34 -75.25
N THR A 990 30.40 30.62 -75.38
CA THR A 990 31.33 31.69 -75.79
C THR A 990 31.73 32.52 -74.58
N ASN A 991 33.04 32.62 -74.31
CA ASN A 991 33.60 33.41 -73.21
C ASN A 991 32.90 33.18 -71.86
N THR A 992 32.65 31.91 -71.50
CA THR A 992 31.90 31.46 -70.30
C THR A 992 30.43 31.88 -70.20
N VAL A 993 29.86 32.51 -71.23
CA VAL A 993 28.43 32.83 -71.35
C VAL A 993 27.71 31.72 -72.15
N TRP A 994 26.58 31.25 -71.64
CA TRP A 994 25.72 30.31 -72.36
C TRP A 994 25.02 31.03 -73.51
N THR A 995 25.27 30.57 -74.74
CA THR A 995 24.89 31.30 -75.96
C THR A 995 24.02 30.43 -76.85
N LEU A 996 22.79 30.88 -77.13
CA LEU A 996 21.90 30.27 -78.12
C LEU A 996 22.35 30.65 -79.53
N THR A 997 22.34 29.73 -80.50
CA THR A 997 22.60 30.04 -81.91
C THR A 997 21.31 30.12 -82.72
N HIS A 998 21.22 31.09 -83.63
CA HIS A 998 20.01 31.34 -84.42
C HIS A 998 20.34 31.73 -85.88
N GLN A 999 19.90 30.89 -86.83
CA GLN A 999 20.13 31.09 -88.28
C GLN A 999 18.93 31.74 -88.96
N ASN A 1000 19.16 32.77 -89.78
CA ASN A 1000 18.18 33.34 -90.72
C ASN A 1000 18.67 33.14 -92.16
N ARG A 1001 17.79 33.34 -93.13
CA ARG A 1001 18.09 33.18 -94.55
C ARG A 1001 17.97 34.52 -95.27
N LEU A 1002 18.86 34.74 -96.24
CA LEU A 1002 18.82 35.91 -97.11
C LEU A 1002 17.54 35.86 -97.97
N LYS A 1003 16.86 37.00 -98.13
CA LYS A 1003 15.71 37.10 -99.05
C LYS A 1003 16.18 37.06 -100.51
N ALA A 1004 15.31 36.58 -101.40
CA ALA A 1004 15.48 36.75 -102.83
C ALA A 1004 15.47 38.24 -103.21
N PHE A 1005 15.98 38.57 -104.39
CA PHE A 1005 16.07 39.93 -104.92
C PHE A 1005 15.11 40.13 -106.11
N ASP A 1006 14.62 41.34 -106.30
CA ASP A 1006 13.98 41.76 -107.54
C ASP A 1006 14.89 42.78 -108.25
N LEU A 1007 15.08 42.62 -109.55
CA LEU A 1007 15.83 43.52 -110.41
C LEU A 1007 14.87 44.39 -111.23
N THR A 1008 14.89 45.69 -110.98
CA THR A 1008 14.28 46.69 -111.87
C THR A 1008 15.33 47.24 -112.82
N VAL A 1009 15.01 47.25 -114.12
CA VAL A 1009 15.81 47.88 -115.17
C VAL A 1009 15.02 49.04 -115.75
N HIS A 1010 15.63 50.22 -115.84
CA HIS A 1010 15.06 51.40 -116.48
C HIS A 1010 15.84 51.75 -117.75
N LYS A 1011 15.16 51.72 -118.90
CA LYS A 1011 15.71 52.14 -120.19
C LYS A 1011 15.63 53.65 -120.34
N LYS A 1012 16.78 54.26 -120.64
CA LYS A 1012 16.92 55.70 -120.86
C LYS A 1012 17.65 56.00 -122.17
N GLU A 1013 17.59 57.26 -122.57
CA GLU A 1013 18.53 57.92 -123.49
C GLU A 1013 19.77 58.37 -122.69
N ASP A 1014 20.90 58.64 -123.35
CA ASP A 1014 22.09 59.20 -122.70
C ASP A 1014 21.87 60.56 -122.02
N ASN A 1015 20.80 61.28 -122.37
CA ASN A 1015 20.41 62.53 -121.71
C ASN A 1015 19.54 62.32 -120.44
N GLY A 1016 19.26 61.06 -120.07
CA GLY A 1016 18.50 60.68 -118.88
C GLY A 1016 16.98 60.57 -119.06
N GLN A 1017 16.42 60.94 -120.21
CA GLN A 1017 14.99 60.74 -120.50
C GLN A 1017 14.66 59.25 -120.68
N THR A 1018 13.44 58.84 -120.32
CA THR A 1018 12.94 57.45 -120.46
C THR A 1018 12.78 57.05 -121.93
N LEU A 1019 13.39 55.94 -122.33
CA LEU A 1019 13.39 55.46 -123.71
C LEU A 1019 12.54 54.19 -123.82
N LYS A 1020 11.45 54.26 -124.60
CA LYS A 1020 10.51 53.15 -124.79
C LYS A 1020 10.82 52.29 -126.02
N GLY A 1021 10.25 51.09 -126.03
CA GLY A 1021 10.31 50.16 -127.16
C GLY A 1021 11.53 49.24 -127.18
N ALA A 1022 12.38 49.29 -126.15
CA ALA A 1022 13.46 48.32 -125.98
C ALA A 1022 12.92 46.97 -125.49
N LYS A 1023 13.72 45.91 -125.67
CA LYS A 1023 13.50 44.62 -125.00
C LYS A 1023 14.75 44.18 -124.26
N PHE A 1024 14.54 43.59 -123.08
CA PHE A 1024 15.60 42.99 -122.28
C PHE A 1024 15.34 41.53 -121.99
N ARG A 1025 16.39 40.72 -122.13
CA ARG A 1025 16.41 39.33 -121.67
C ARG A 1025 17.42 39.15 -120.54
N LEU A 1026 16.94 38.74 -119.38
CA LEU A 1026 17.76 38.35 -118.24
C LEU A 1026 17.90 36.82 -118.22
N GLN A 1027 19.14 36.33 -118.17
CA GLN A 1027 19.46 34.90 -118.13
C GLN A 1027 20.39 34.61 -116.95
N GLY A 1028 20.18 33.51 -116.22
CA GLY A 1028 20.99 33.12 -115.05
C GLY A 1028 20.37 31.94 -114.28
N PRO A 1029 20.81 31.67 -113.04
CA PRO A 1029 20.27 30.60 -112.21
C PRO A 1029 18.74 30.65 -112.08
N GLU A 1030 18.08 29.59 -112.58
CA GLU A 1030 16.62 29.44 -112.66
C GLU A 1030 15.85 30.58 -113.39
N MET A 1031 16.55 31.48 -114.09
CA MET A 1031 15.97 32.62 -114.79
C MET A 1031 16.35 32.61 -116.27
N ASP A 1032 15.34 32.61 -117.14
CA ASP A 1032 15.48 32.96 -118.56
C ASP A 1032 14.20 33.68 -119.01
N LEU A 1033 14.24 35.01 -119.04
CA LEU A 1033 13.05 35.85 -119.20
C LEU A 1033 13.32 37.03 -120.13
N GLU A 1034 12.55 37.17 -121.22
CA GLU A 1034 12.49 38.38 -122.03
C GLU A 1034 11.27 39.23 -121.66
N LEU A 1035 11.45 40.55 -121.58
CA LEU A 1035 10.43 41.55 -121.30
C LEU A 1035 10.49 42.70 -122.33
N PRO A 1036 9.34 43.28 -122.73
CA PRO A 1036 7.99 42.95 -122.30
C PRO A 1036 7.42 41.78 -123.13
N LYS A 1037 6.81 40.80 -122.47
CA LYS A 1037 6.23 39.61 -123.13
C LYS A 1037 5.15 39.97 -124.14
N ASP A 1038 4.31 40.94 -123.79
CA ASP A 1038 3.08 41.24 -124.50
C ASP A 1038 3.28 42.23 -125.66
N GLY A 1039 4.54 42.58 -125.97
CA GLY A 1039 4.93 43.50 -127.04
C GLY A 1039 4.62 44.97 -126.80
N GLN A 1040 3.97 45.32 -125.68
CA GLN A 1040 3.63 46.69 -125.32
C GLN A 1040 4.87 47.49 -124.89
N GLU A 1041 5.10 48.65 -125.50
CA GLU A 1041 6.31 49.45 -125.28
C GLU A 1041 6.40 50.01 -123.84
N THR A 1042 7.44 49.59 -123.12
CA THR A 1042 7.79 50.07 -121.78
C THR A 1042 9.17 50.71 -121.77
N ASP A 1043 9.42 51.54 -120.75
CA ASP A 1043 10.75 52.04 -120.35
C ASP A 1043 11.29 51.29 -119.12
N THR A 1044 10.47 50.47 -118.46
CA THR A 1044 10.79 49.83 -117.17
C THR A 1044 10.43 48.35 -117.19
N PHE A 1045 11.35 47.52 -116.68
CA PHE A 1045 11.33 46.06 -116.77
C PHE A 1045 11.64 45.47 -115.39
N LEU A 1046 10.81 44.56 -114.88
CA LEU A 1046 10.95 43.97 -113.54
C LEU A 1046 11.16 42.46 -113.65
N PHE A 1047 12.26 41.97 -113.06
CA PHE A 1047 12.60 40.55 -112.93
C PHE A 1047 12.54 40.20 -111.43
N GLU A 1048 11.58 39.36 -111.01
CA GLU A 1048 11.36 39.05 -109.58
C GLU A 1048 12.03 37.75 -109.12
N ASN A 1049 12.38 37.69 -107.84
CA ASN A 1049 12.84 36.50 -107.09
C ASN A 1049 14.19 35.89 -107.55
N LEU A 1050 15.12 36.73 -108.01
CA LEU A 1050 16.52 36.35 -108.24
C LEU A 1050 17.14 35.80 -106.94
N LYS A 1051 17.83 34.68 -107.04
CA LYS A 1051 18.65 34.08 -105.98
C LYS A 1051 20.10 34.56 -106.09
N PRO A 1052 20.96 34.35 -105.06
CA PRO A 1052 22.41 34.40 -105.23
C PRO A 1052 22.86 33.62 -106.47
N GLY A 1053 23.76 34.22 -107.26
CA GLY A 1053 24.13 33.74 -108.59
C GLY A 1053 24.53 34.86 -109.57
N THR A 1054 25.05 34.45 -110.73
CA THR A 1054 25.44 35.35 -111.83
C THR A 1054 24.37 35.37 -112.91
N TYR A 1055 23.87 36.56 -113.24
CA TYR A 1055 22.90 36.81 -114.30
C TYR A 1055 23.51 37.69 -115.40
N THR A 1056 22.95 37.60 -116.60
CA THR A 1056 23.35 38.36 -117.79
C THR A 1056 22.12 39.02 -118.38
N LEU A 1057 22.13 40.35 -118.47
CA LEU A 1057 21.07 41.20 -118.98
C LEU A 1057 21.44 41.69 -120.39
N THR A 1058 20.75 41.18 -121.41
CA THR A 1058 20.98 41.52 -122.82
C THR A 1058 19.85 42.42 -123.33
N GLU A 1059 20.16 43.55 -123.98
CA GLU A 1059 19.16 44.27 -124.79
C GLU A 1059 18.92 43.48 -126.09
N THR A 1060 17.84 42.72 -126.18
CA THR A 1060 17.54 41.85 -127.34
C THR A 1060 16.84 42.59 -128.49
N PHE A 1061 16.32 43.78 -128.23
CA PHE A 1061 15.78 44.67 -129.25
C PHE A 1061 16.01 46.13 -128.88
N THR A 1062 16.60 46.89 -129.80
CA THR A 1062 16.91 48.31 -129.67
C THR A 1062 15.86 49.16 -130.40
N PRO A 1063 15.36 50.26 -129.81
CA PRO A 1063 14.47 51.21 -130.50
C PRO A 1063 15.05 51.79 -131.80
N GLU A 1064 14.19 52.11 -132.77
CA GLU A 1064 14.63 52.70 -134.04
C GLU A 1064 15.28 54.07 -133.85
N GLY A 1065 16.28 54.39 -134.68
CA GLY A 1065 17.14 55.59 -134.55
C GLY A 1065 18.30 55.43 -133.56
N TYR A 1066 18.19 54.52 -132.58
CA TYR A 1066 19.19 54.33 -131.53
C TYR A 1066 20.22 53.23 -131.84
N GLN A 1067 21.36 53.30 -131.15
CA GLN A 1067 22.36 52.24 -131.02
C GLN A 1067 22.22 51.62 -129.62
N GLY A 1068 22.01 50.30 -129.60
CA GLY A 1068 21.84 49.53 -128.38
C GLY A 1068 23.14 49.14 -127.70
N LEU A 1069 22.98 48.38 -126.61
CA LEU A 1069 24.11 47.76 -125.90
C LEU A 1069 24.94 46.90 -126.87
N LYS A 1070 26.25 47.08 -126.85
CA LYS A 1070 27.21 46.28 -127.63
C LYS A 1070 27.52 44.94 -126.97
N GLU A 1071 27.55 44.94 -125.65
CA GLU A 1071 27.82 43.78 -124.79
C GLU A 1071 26.70 43.69 -123.74
N PRO A 1072 26.31 42.49 -123.28
CA PRO A 1072 25.38 42.33 -122.17
C PRO A 1072 25.96 42.80 -120.82
N VAL A 1073 25.09 43.26 -119.92
CA VAL A 1073 25.46 43.63 -118.54
C VAL A 1073 25.42 42.39 -117.64
N THR A 1074 26.48 42.18 -116.86
CA THR A 1074 26.61 41.05 -115.92
C THR A 1074 26.28 41.48 -114.50
N ILE A 1075 25.45 40.72 -113.80
CA ILE A 1075 24.96 41.03 -112.44
C ILE A 1075 25.24 39.83 -111.53
N VAL A 1076 26.08 39.99 -110.51
CA VAL A 1076 26.39 38.93 -109.53
C VAL A 1076 25.72 39.28 -108.21
N ILE A 1077 24.91 38.36 -107.68
CA ILE A 1077 24.33 38.44 -106.34
C ILE A 1077 25.06 37.42 -105.47
N HIS A 1078 25.66 37.84 -104.36
CA HIS A 1078 26.38 36.95 -103.44
C HIS A 1078 25.48 36.41 -102.32
N GLU A 1079 25.90 35.28 -101.72
CA GLU A 1079 25.19 34.58 -100.63
C GLU A 1079 25.07 35.39 -99.32
N ASP A 1080 25.81 36.50 -99.20
CA ASP A 1080 25.73 37.48 -98.10
C ASP A 1080 24.86 38.70 -98.44
N GLY A 1081 24.34 38.80 -99.67
CA GLY A 1081 23.50 39.90 -100.13
C GLY A 1081 24.24 41.10 -100.72
N SER A 1082 25.57 41.04 -100.82
CA SER A 1082 26.33 41.97 -101.65
C SER A 1082 26.08 41.72 -103.15
N ILE A 1083 26.20 42.76 -103.97
CA ILE A 1083 25.90 42.72 -105.41
C ILE A 1083 27.01 43.40 -106.19
N GLN A 1084 27.38 42.82 -107.33
CA GLN A 1084 28.26 43.45 -108.32
C GLN A 1084 27.59 43.55 -109.69
N VAL A 1085 27.87 44.63 -110.42
CA VAL A 1085 27.42 44.87 -111.79
C VAL A 1085 28.64 45.19 -112.65
N ASP A 1086 28.84 44.42 -113.72
CA ASP A 1086 30.04 44.43 -114.58
C ASP A 1086 31.38 44.43 -113.81
N GLY A 1087 31.39 43.78 -112.64
CA GLY A 1087 32.57 43.64 -111.76
C GLY A 1087 32.83 44.82 -110.82
N GLN A 1088 31.89 45.77 -110.68
CA GLN A 1088 31.92 46.82 -109.65
C GLN A 1088 30.80 46.62 -108.63
N ASP A 1089 31.06 46.95 -107.36
CA ASP A 1089 30.06 46.82 -106.29
C ASP A 1089 28.88 47.77 -106.52
N HIS A 1090 27.65 47.28 -106.31
CA HIS A 1090 26.41 48.01 -106.56
C HIS A 1090 25.55 48.08 -105.30
N GLU A 1091 25.06 49.27 -104.93
CA GLU A 1091 24.22 49.43 -103.73
C GLU A 1091 22.85 48.76 -103.93
N SER A 1092 22.50 47.85 -103.00
CA SER A 1092 21.20 47.18 -102.95
C SER A 1092 20.33 47.77 -101.86
N VAL A 1093 19.03 47.93 -102.13
CA VAL A 1093 18.09 48.54 -101.18
C VAL A 1093 17.49 47.47 -100.28
N LEU A 1094 18.23 47.10 -99.24
CA LEU A 1094 17.86 46.09 -98.22
C LEU A 1094 16.78 46.62 -97.25
N SER A 1095 15.60 46.93 -97.76
CA SER A 1095 14.49 47.52 -96.98
C SER A 1095 13.89 46.54 -95.95
N PRO A 1096 13.82 46.91 -94.65
CA PRO A 1096 13.01 46.20 -93.67
C PRO A 1096 11.54 46.13 -94.12
N GLY A 1097 10.89 44.97 -93.91
CA GLY A 1097 9.49 44.75 -94.29
C GLY A 1097 9.21 44.48 -95.77
N ALA A 1098 10.17 44.68 -96.69
CA ALA A 1098 10.00 44.29 -98.09
C ALA A 1098 9.90 42.75 -98.25
N LYS A 1099 9.12 42.29 -99.24
CA LYS A 1099 8.97 40.86 -99.59
C LYS A 1099 10.32 40.27 -100.03
N ASN A 1100 10.92 40.91 -101.03
CA ASN A 1100 12.23 40.61 -101.60
C ASN A 1100 13.12 41.86 -101.50
N ASN A 1101 14.44 41.66 -101.49
CA ASN A 1101 15.45 42.72 -101.58
C ASN A 1101 15.40 43.38 -102.97
N GLN A 1102 15.89 44.61 -103.14
CA GLN A 1102 15.70 45.35 -104.39
C GLN A 1102 17.02 45.80 -105.04
N ILE A 1103 17.10 45.62 -106.37
CA ILE A 1103 18.18 46.05 -107.26
C ILE A 1103 17.56 46.97 -108.32
N SER A 1104 18.23 48.08 -108.64
CA SER A 1104 17.80 49.02 -109.69
C SER A 1104 18.97 49.37 -110.58
N LEU A 1105 18.79 49.28 -111.91
CA LEU A 1105 19.80 49.61 -112.92
C LEU A 1105 19.22 50.54 -114.01
N ASP A 1106 20.00 51.55 -114.38
CA ASP A 1106 19.74 52.42 -115.52
C ASP A 1106 20.55 51.96 -116.74
N ILE A 1107 19.91 51.82 -117.91
CA ILE A 1107 20.55 51.40 -119.16
C ILE A 1107 20.29 52.44 -120.26
N THR A 1108 21.33 53.11 -120.78
CA THR A 1108 21.21 54.18 -121.79
C THR A 1108 21.53 53.71 -123.22
N ASN A 1109 21.03 54.41 -124.25
CA ASN A 1109 21.35 54.21 -125.68
C ASN A 1109 21.67 55.55 -126.36
N GLN A 1110 22.53 55.52 -127.39
CA GLN A 1110 22.94 56.70 -128.20
C GLN A 1110 22.16 56.79 -129.53
N ALA A 1111 22.08 57.95 -130.19
CA ALA A 1111 21.40 58.15 -131.48
C ALA A 1111 22.36 58.17 -132.70
N LYS A 1112 21.86 57.82 -133.90
CA LYS A 1112 22.66 57.65 -135.16
C LYS A 1112 22.69 58.89 -136.08
N VAL A 1113 23.75 59.04 -136.89
CA VAL A 1113 24.03 60.24 -137.75
C VAL A 1113 24.59 59.85 -139.16
N PRO A 1114 24.23 60.53 -140.27
CA PRO A 1114 24.60 60.14 -141.65
C PRO A 1114 25.79 60.89 -142.31
N LEU A 1115 26.30 60.39 -143.46
CA LEU A 1115 27.45 60.91 -144.26
C LEU A 1115 27.22 60.80 -145.80
N PRO A 1116 27.89 61.61 -146.67
CA PRO A 1116 27.74 61.62 -148.14
C PRO A 1116 28.98 61.19 -148.98
N GLU A 1117 28.78 60.87 -150.28
CA GLU A 1117 29.80 60.44 -151.26
C GLU A 1117 30.03 61.45 -152.44
N THR A 1118 31.00 61.15 -153.34
CA THR A 1118 31.52 62.02 -154.43
C THR A 1118 31.24 61.50 -155.85
N GLY A 1119 31.22 62.30 -156.94
CA GLY A 1119 31.38 63.76 -157.07
C GLY A 1119 32.12 64.20 -158.36
N GLY A 1120 31.46 64.90 -159.29
CA GLY A 1120 32.04 65.45 -160.54
C GLY A 1120 30.96 66.06 -161.47
N ILE A 1121 31.24 66.91 -162.47
CA ILE A 1121 32.52 67.37 -163.03
C ILE A 1121 32.48 68.90 -163.29
N GLY A 1122 33.46 69.63 -162.76
CA GLY A 1122 33.68 71.05 -163.04
C GLY A 1122 34.66 71.33 -164.17
N ARG A 1123 34.29 71.13 -165.45
CA ARG A 1123 35.07 71.65 -166.60
C ARG A 1123 34.30 72.44 -167.66
N LEU A 1124 32.99 72.67 -167.48
CA LEU A 1124 32.29 73.73 -168.20
C LEU A 1124 32.89 75.13 -167.92
N GLY A 1125 33.57 75.32 -166.79
CA GLY A 1125 34.35 76.54 -166.51
C GLY A 1125 35.50 76.81 -167.50
N ILE A 1126 36.16 75.77 -168.04
CA ILE A 1126 37.21 75.96 -169.07
C ILE A 1126 36.58 76.39 -170.41
N TYR A 1127 35.33 76.01 -170.67
CA TYR A 1127 34.55 76.53 -171.81
C TYR A 1127 33.76 77.82 -171.49
N LEU A 1128 33.84 78.38 -170.27
CA LEU A 1128 33.20 79.66 -169.92
C LEU A 1128 34.19 80.77 -169.51
N VAL A 1129 35.43 80.45 -169.15
CA VAL A 1129 36.55 81.35 -169.47
C VAL A 1129 36.82 81.33 -170.99
N GLY A 1130 36.39 80.26 -171.69
CA GLY A 1130 36.27 80.23 -173.15
C GLY A 1130 35.06 80.97 -173.75
N MET A 1131 33.89 81.05 -173.08
CA MET A 1131 32.67 81.63 -173.66
C MET A 1131 31.82 82.59 -172.80
N ILE A 1132 32.15 82.92 -171.55
CA ILE A 1132 31.72 84.20 -170.89
C ILE A 1132 32.82 85.26 -171.00
N GLY A 1133 34.08 84.84 -171.14
CA GLY A 1133 35.13 85.60 -171.82
C GLY A 1133 34.71 86.05 -173.24
N CYS A 1134 33.71 85.40 -173.84
CA CYS A 1134 32.97 85.91 -175.01
C CYS A 1134 31.56 86.44 -174.68
N ALA A 1135 30.74 85.82 -173.84
CA ALA A 1135 29.32 86.20 -173.69
C ALA A 1135 29.06 87.41 -172.76
N PHE A 1136 29.81 87.64 -171.68
CA PHE A 1136 29.75 88.97 -171.04
C PHE A 1136 30.52 90.00 -171.85
N SER A 1137 31.65 89.63 -172.47
CA SER A 1137 32.41 90.52 -173.34
C SER A 1137 31.61 90.99 -174.57
N ILE A 1138 30.75 90.15 -175.15
CA ILE A 1138 29.95 90.43 -176.36
C ILE A 1138 28.50 90.80 -176.01
N TRP A 1139 27.99 90.53 -174.79
CA TRP A 1139 26.85 91.32 -174.30
C TRP A 1139 27.29 92.78 -174.08
N TYR A 1140 28.45 93.01 -173.46
CA TYR A 1140 29.05 94.33 -173.27
C TYR A 1140 29.46 95.01 -174.59
N LEU A 1141 29.94 94.26 -175.59
CA LEU A 1141 30.35 94.81 -176.90
C LEU A 1141 29.26 94.74 -177.99
N PHE A 1142 28.15 94.01 -177.83
CA PHE A 1142 27.07 93.94 -178.84
C PHE A 1142 25.65 94.27 -178.36
N LEU A 1143 25.49 94.73 -177.10
CA LEU A 1143 24.69 95.94 -176.89
C LEU A 1143 25.38 97.20 -177.48
N LYS A 1144 26.55 97.03 -178.11
CA LYS A 1144 27.11 97.93 -179.14
C LYS A 1144 27.15 97.34 -180.57
N LYS A 1145 26.00 96.80 -180.99
CA LYS A 1145 25.25 97.28 -182.18
C LYS A 1145 25.71 96.85 -183.60
N GLU A 1146 24.74 96.25 -184.31
CA GLU A 1146 24.51 96.23 -185.80
C GLU A 1146 25.21 95.22 -186.76
N ARG A 1147 24.34 94.59 -187.59
CA ARG A 1147 24.47 94.15 -189.03
C ARG A 1147 24.95 92.73 -189.42
N GLY A 1148 24.03 92.01 -190.09
CA GLY A 1148 24.28 90.93 -191.07
C GLY A 1148 24.27 89.49 -190.50
N GLY A 1149 23.78 88.46 -191.21
CA GLY A 1149 23.05 88.44 -192.49
C GLY A 1149 23.07 87.04 -193.14
N SER A 1150 21.94 86.64 -193.77
CA SER A 1150 21.64 85.34 -194.43
C SER A 1150 21.84 84.06 -193.61
#